data_AF-A0AAP2GRT2-F1
#
_entry.id   AF-A0AAP2GRT2-F1
#
_cell.length_a   1.000
_cell.length_b   1.000
_cell.length_c   1.000
_cell.angle_alpha   90.00
_cell.angle_beta   90.00
_cell.angle_gamma   90.00
#
_symmetry.space_group_name_H-M   'P 1'
#
loop_
_entity.id
_entity.type
_entity.pdbx_description
1 polymer ?
#
loop_
_entity_poly.entity_id
_entity_poly.type
_entity_poly.pdbx_seq_one_letter_code
_entity_poly.pdbx_strand_id
1 'polypeptide(L)'
;MQCSYAATYYVSLAGNDATGDGSSGKPWRTLRYAVTRVPANQGHIIKLAGGTYVEAGLVEVPLGVSIEGAGKDVTILKAASGFYYYPATPAFAVDKFLISLSAGSPQNGNQSLKGFTVDGDGKKLHGGIYVRNRNNVLIDGVKVTNTNFSGIWLWDVKDTRLTNSNLLNCAWGSAAWVSGALDLGNAERLEIDNCVIDEGKGYGIKLLGPGVGTFNKLKIHDCTVTVNPIGLWNNGSAPNISIELMNAYMTDCEIYNCYVDNHISLANNETILSNGVKTMRVHHNTIDMAKRAGGRGYGIELSIHDVEVDNNYFIKGSYGIAHWGKQKKNWNIHHNVFYWIESGGYPGDVLRSQQSGLNNVKFYNNTIEMVGTRTTNLIGIYGGTSANVEIKNNLVINNNTAYSYYPNKFIHLEAGLSIANLQVANNLLDRLAMSTTAGQYSGNLSGDPQVSRSGNRPFPYYTPVSGSRLIDGGINVGLSFTGLRPDIGASESSGTGTTPSNSNPTVSITSPANNATVNQGTSVTIAANASDSDGTVSKVEFYYGSTLLGTDTSSPYSFVWSNVGAGSYALKAIATDDKGASTTSSPVSITVLAPVEPVALPGTIQAENFSAMSGIQLESTSDTGGGQNVGFIETGDWMDYKVTVATAGNYQVQYRVASPAAGGSIQLRSGATTLATTAVAATGGWQTYQTINATVSLPAGSQTLRVYAAAGGFNLNWIQASAASTTPPVSSGLPIPGIVQAEGYTQQSGVQKEATKDTGGGEDVGWIETGDWMDYNVTVAAAGSYLVQYRVASPAAGGSIQLRSVATTLATTAVPSTGGWQTWQTINATVSLPAGAQTLRIYAAAGGFNLNWAQFSAVTASGITIPGVVQAESYTQQSGVVKETTKDTGAGQNVGWIDTGDWMDYDVNVITAGSYTVQYRVSSPSTAGKIQLKKGSTILATTSVPATGGWQTWQTITATVSLSAGPQTLRLQASTGGFNLNWIQFTNGLITSASARVADDGELAIEEGFVPARIFSPNGDGLNDTWQWSDPETMTNCSVVIYDGAGRQVYQSSGEQLSWDGMSQGKSSPSGAYYYVITCDGKKLTGSLQIVR
;
A
#
# COMPACT_ATOMS: atom_id res chain seq x y z
N MET A 1 -32.81 20.21 -3.27
CA MET A 1 -32.33 18.82 -3.07
C MET A 1 -30.99 18.91 -2.39
N GLN A 2 -30.84 18.40 -1.17
CA GLN A 2 -29.57 18.40 -0.45
C GLN A 2 -28.61 17.42 -1.14
N CYS A 3 -27.49 17.90 -1.67
CA CYS A 3 -26.37 17.07 -2.08
C CYS A 3 -25.77 16.43 -0.82
N SER A 4 -26.01 15.13 -0.65
CA SER A 4 -25.43 14.35 0.44
C SER A 4 -24.01 13.92 0.06
N TYR A 5 -23.02 14.29 0.89
CA TYR A 5 -21.62 13.95 0.71
C TYR A 5 -21.35 12.49 1.11
N ALA A 6 -20.31 11.89 0.54
CA ALA A 6 -19.79 10.60 0.98
C ALA A 6 -19.49 10.61 2.49
N ALA A 7 -20.16 9.74 3.23
CA ALA A 7 -20.05 9.60 4.68
C ALA A 7 -19.49 8.23 5.06
N THR A 8 -18.76 8.19 6.18
CA THR A 8 -18.28 6.95 6.80
C THR A 8 -19.17 6.60 7.98
N TYR A 9 -19.67 5.36 7.99
CA TYR A 9 -20.47 4.78 9.06
C TYR A 9 -19.69 3.70 9.78
N TYR A 10 -20.03 3.44 11.05
CA TYR A 10 -19.28 2.55 11.93
C TYR A 10 -20.15 1.44 12.49
N VAL A 11 -19.61 0.22 12.48
CA VAL A 11 -20.21 -0.99 13.05
C VAL A 11 -19.24 -1.60 14.04
N SER A 12 -19.67 -1.83 15.29
CA SER A 12 -18.84 -2.41 16.35
C SER A 12 -19.63 -3.35 17.26
N LEU A 13 -18.97 -4.31 17.91
CA LEU A 13 -19.62 -5.21 18.86
C LEU A 13 -20.22 -4.50 20.09
N ALA A 14 -19.69 -3.31 20.43
CA ALA A 14 -20.21 -2.44 21.47
C ALA A 14 -21.39 -1.55 20.98
N GLY A 15 -21.66 -1.56 19.67
CA GLY A 15 -22.73 -0.79 19.05
C GLY A 15 -24.14 -1.31 19.38
N ASN A 16 -25.13 -0.57 18.90
CA ASN A 16 -26.54 -0.89 19.12
C ASN A 16 -27.36 -0.57 17.86
N ASP A 17 -28.06 -1.56 17.30
CA ASP A 17 -28.88 -1.35 16.09
C ASP A 17 -30.17 -0.56 16.39
N ALA A 18 -30.69 -0.61 17.61
CA ALA A 18 -31.92 0.11 17.99
C ALA A 18 -31.67 1.60 18.25
N THR A 19 -30.51 1.95 18.83
CA THR A 19 -30.21 3.31 19.29
C THR A 19 -28.99 3.95 18.64
N GLY A 20 -28.18 3.19 17.90
CA GLY A 20 -27.05 3.68 17.14
C GLY A 20 -27.48 4.44 15.88
N ASP A 21 -26.71 5.45 15.51
CA ASP A 21 -26.92 6.26 14.31
C ASP A 21 -25.84 6.02 13.23
N GLY A 22 -24.89 5.10 13.50
CA GLY A 22 -23.80 4.76 12.59
C GLY A 22 -22.64 5.73 12.66
N SER A 23 -22.67 6.75 13.53
CA SER A 23 -21.50 7.58 13.83
C SER A 23 -20.47 6.83 14.67
N SER A 24 -19.24 7.33 14.73
CA SER A 24 -18.18 6.72 15.56
C SER A 24 -18.50 6.71 17.06
N GLY A 25 -19.29 7.67 17.55
CA GLY A 25 -19.73 7.75 18.95
C GLY A 25 -20.95 6.88 19.27
N LYS A 26 -21.75 6.52 18.26
CA LYS A 26 -22.93 5.66 18.39
C LYS A 26 -23.01 4.65 17.23
N PRO A 27 -22.03 3.73 17.14
CA PRO A 27 -21.96 2.78 16.04
C PRO A 27 -23.14 1.81 16.07
N TRP A 28 -23.50 1.30 14.89
CA TRP A 28 -24.40 0.16 14.80
C TRP A 28 -23.72 -1.12 15.27
N ARG A 29 -24.50 -2.14 15.56
CA ARG A 29 -24.01 -3.43 16.07
C ARG A 29 -23.74 -4.44 14.95
N THR A 30 -24.59 -4.50 13.94
CA THR A 30 -24.51 -5.50 12.86
C THR A 30 -24.33 -4.86 11.49
N LEU A 31 -23.62 -5.57 10.60
CA LEU A 31 -23.42 -5.10 9.23
C LEU A 31 -24.73 -5.16 8.44
N ARG A 32 -25.52 -6.22 8.64
CA ARG A 32 -26.82 -6.36 7.97
C ARG A 32 -27.75 -5.19 8.31
N TYR A 33 -27.74 -4.72 9.55
CA TYR A 33 -28.52 -3.53 9.89
C TYR A 33 -27.97 -2.28 9.18
N ALA A 34 -26.66 -2.07 9.25
CA ALA A 34 -26.00 -0.92 8.64
C ALA A 34 -26.30 -0.78 7.13
N VAL A 35 -26.22 -1.86 6.35
CA VAL A 35 -26.47 -1.80 4.89
C VAL A 35 -27.91 -1.41 4.54
N THR A 36 -28.87 -1.55 5.46
CA THR A 36 -30.25 -1.07 5.26
C THR A 36 -30.46 0.41 5.59
N ARG A 37 -29.47 1.05 6.20
CA ARG A 37 -29.53 2.45 6.65
C ARG A 37 -28.68 3.38 5.81
N VAL A 38 -27.64 2.86 5.16
CA VAL A 38 -26.74 3.65 4.32
C VAL A 38 -27.35 3.81 2.91
N PRO A 39 -27.54 5.05 2.42
CA PRO A 39 -28.11 5.27 1.10
C PRO A 39 -27.11 4.88 0.00
N ALA A 40 -27.62 4.51 -1.17
CA ALA A 40 -26.82 4.14 -2.33
C ALA A 40 -26.22 5.35 -3.07
N ASN A 41 -25.21 5.10 -3.91
CA ASN A 41 -24.65 5.98 -4.97
C ASN A 41 -24.02 7.30 -4.52
N GLN A 42 -23.44 7.31 -3.33
CA GLN A 42 -22.82 8.51 -2.77
C GLN A 42 -21.39 8.26 -2.27
N GLY A 43 -20.80 7.10 -2.58
CA GLY A 43 -19.44 6.74 -2.18
C GLY A 43 -19.27 6.49 -0.68
N HIS A 44 -20.34 6.06 0.00
CA HIS A 44 -20.30 5.79 1.44
C HIS A 44 -19.42 4.59 1.78
N ILE A 45 -18.90 4.59 3.00
CA ILE A 45 -18.08 3.51 3.53
C ILE A 45 -18.69 3.04 4.86
N ILE A 46 -18.85 1.74 5.04
CA ILE A 46 -19.18 1.11 6.33
C ILE A 46 -17.90 0.49 6.87
N LYS A 47 -17.41 1.01 7.99
CA LYS A 47 -16.23 0.50 8.70
C LYS A 47 -16.63 -0.44 9.83
N LEU A 48 -16.08 -1.65 9.81
CA LEU A 48 -16.24 -2.63 10.87
C LEU A 48 -15.01 -2.62 11.76
N ALA A 49 -15.23 -2.51 13.07
CA ALA A 49 -14.19 -2.74 14.05
C ALA A 49 -13.73 -4.22 14.07
N GLY A 50 -12.66 -4.50 14.81
CA GLY A 50 -12.23 -5.87 15.05
C GLY A 50 -13.26 -6.65 15.90
N GLY A 51 -13.49 -7.91 15.55
CA GLY A 51 -14.46 -8.76 16.22
C GLY A 51 -15.16 -9.75 15.29
N THR A 52 -15.96 -10.64 15.88
CA THR A 52 -16.81 -11.59 15.16
C THR A 52 -18.27 -11.14 15.17
N TYR A 53 -18.82 -10.85 14.00
CA TYR A 53 -20.20 -10.44 13.78
C TYR A 53 -21.01 -11.61 13.25
N VAL A 54 -22.21 -11.80 13.79
CA VAL A 54 -23.13 -12.88 13.40
C VAL A 54 -24.35 -12.23 12.75
N GLU A 55 -24.48 -12.38 11.45
CA GLU A 55 -25.53 -11.76 10.65
C GLU A 55 -26.73 -12.71 10.54
N ALA A 56 -27.92 -12.20 10.84
CA ALA A 56 -29.15 -13.01 10.85
C ALA A 56 -29.64 -13.44 9.46
N GLY A 57 -29.02 -12.94 8.39
CA GLY A 57 -29.37 -13.27 7.02
C GLY A 57 -28.48 -12.56 6.00
N LEU A 58 -28.93 -12.58 4.74
CA LEU A 58 -28.25 -11.94 3.61
C LEU A 58 -27.94 -10.46 3.90
N VAL A 59 -26.69 -10.07 3.66
CA VAL A 59 -26.19 -8.70 3.66
C VAL A 59 -26.19 -8.20 2.22
N GLU A 60 -27.26 -7.51 1.83
CA GLU A 60 -27.37 -6.88 0.51
C GLU A 60 -26.72 -5.50 0.53
N VAL A 61 -25.58 -5.38 -0.14
CA VAL A 61 -24.80 -4.12 -0.16
C VAL A 61 -25.40 -3.16 -1.19
N PRO A 62 -25.83 -1.95 -0.80
CA PRO A 62 -26.37 -0.97 -1.72
C PRO A 62 -25.34 -0.55 -2.77
N LEU A 63 -25.80 -0.11 -3.94
CA LEU A 63 -24.94 0.43 -5.00
C LEU A 63 -24.08 1.60 -4.48
N GLY A 64 -22.79 1.64 -4.80
CA GLY A 64 -21.88 2.71 -4.38
C GLY A 64 -21.48 2.70 -2.90
N VAL A 65 -21.75 1.62 -2.16
CA VAL A 65 -21.39 1.50 -0.74
C VAL A 65 -20.25 0.50 -0.56
N SER A 66 -19.15 0.96 0.02
CA SER A 66 -17.99 0.12 0.34
C SER A 66 -18.03 -0.40 1.77
N ILE A 67 -17.39 -1.54 2.01
CA ILE A 67 -17.25 -2.18 3.32
C ILE A 67 -15.78 -2.37 3.61
N GLU A 68 -15.32 -1.89 4.78
CA GLU A 68 -13.94 -2.01 5.24
C GLU A 68 -13.89 -2.59 6.64
N GLY A 69 -13.24 -3.75 6.81
CA GLY A 69 -12.92 -4.31 8.11
C GLY A 69 -11.57 -3.81 8.64
N ALA A 70 -11.29 -4.08 9.92
CA ALA A 70 -10.04 -3.73 10.57
C ALA A 70 -8.85 -4.63 10.15
N GLY A 71 -9.09 -5.64 9.33
CA GLY A 71 -8.10 -6.61 8.84
C GLY A 71 -8.71 -8.01 8.69
N LYS A 72 -8.26 -8.77 7.69
CA LYS A 72 -8.85 -10.09 7.38
C LYS A 72 -8.81 -11.09 8.52
N ASP A 73 -7.79 -11.03 9.37
CA ASP A 73 -7.67 -11.90 10.55
C ASP A 73 -8.19 -11.24 11.84
N VAL A 74 -8.85 -10.07 11.72
CA VAL A 74 -9.31 -9.23 12.84
C VAL A 74 -10.83 -9.06 12.82
N THR A 75 -11.42 -8.81 11.66
CA THR A 75 -12.87 -8.69 11.47
C THR A 75 -13.41 -9.96 10.81
N ILE A 76 -14.33 -10.66 11.47
CA ILE A 76 -14.91 -11.94 11.03
C ILE A 76 -16.43 -11.80 10.92
N LEU A 77 -16.99 -12.20 9.78
CA LEU A 77 -18.41 -12.24 9.50
C LEU A 77 -18.88 -13.70 9.44
N LYS A 78 -19.94 -14.03 10.18
CA LYS A 78 -20.57 -15.35 10.21
C LYS A 78 -22.06 -15.21 9.96
N ALA A 79 -22.69 -16.28 9.49
CA ALA A 79 -24.14 -16.38 9.45
C ALA A 79 -24.71 -16.90 10.79
N ALA A 80 -25.88 -16.42 11.18
CA ALA A 80 -26.67 -17.05 12.23
C ALA A 80 -27.20 -18.42 11.76
N SER A 81 -27.45 -19.33 12.70
CA SER A 81 -27.89 -20.70 12.40
C SER A 81 -29.16 -20.79 11.55
N GLY A 82 -30.06 -19.80 11.68
CA GLY A 82 -31.28 -19.71 10.88
C GLY A 82 -31.07 -19.40 9.39
N PHE A 83 -29.87 -18.96 8.99
CA PHE A 83 -29.53 -18.64 7.59
C PHE A 83 -28.72 -19.75 6.89
N TYR A 84 -28.31 -20.79 7.63
CA TYR A 84 -27.52 -21.89 7.06
C TYR A 84 -28.28 -22.64 5.96
N TYR A 85 -27.56 -23.00 4.90
CA TYR A 85 -28.07 -23.79 3.78
C TYR A 85 -26.95 -24.69 3.24
N TYR A 86 -27.00 -25.96 3.64
CA TYR A 86 -25.92 -26.94 3.37
C TYR A 86 -26.47 -28.32 2.99
N PRO A 87 -27.33 -28.40 1.96
CA PRO A 87 -27.76 -29.71 1.46
C PRO A 87 -26.56 -30.52 0.96
N ALA A 88 -26.69 -31.84 0.94
CA ALA A 88 -25.68 -32.75 0.42
C ALA A 88 -25.33 -32.43 -1.05
N THR A 89 -26.33 -32.00 -1.83
CA THR A 89 -26.20 -31.51 -3.21
C THR A 89 -26.77 -30.09 -3.30
N PRO A 90 -25.92 -29.05 -3.26
CA PRO A 90 -26.35 -27.65 -3.29
C PRO A 90 -26.92 -27.24 -4.65
N ALA A 91 -27.99 -26.45 -4.65
CA ALA A 91 -28.43 -25.69 -5.83
C ALA A 91 -27.64 -24.37 -5.94
N PHE A 92 -27.84 -23.60 -7.01
CA PHE A 92 -27.28 -22.25 -7.17
C PHE A 92 -27.95 -21.20 -6.27
N ALA A 93 -28.23 -21.49 -4.99
CA ALA A 93 -29.04 -20.67 -4.10
C ALA A 93 -28.35 -19.32 -3.75
N VAL A 94 -28.36 -18.38 -4.69
CA VAL A 94 -27.62 -17.10 -4.60
C VAL A 94 -28.08 -16.22 -3.43
N ASP A 95 -29.32 -16.40 -2.97
CA ASP A 95 -29.89 -15.74 -1.79
C ASP A 95 -29.35 -16.31 -0.46
N LYS A 96 -28.52 -17.37 -0.52
CA LYS A 96 -27.86 -18.01 0.63
C LYS A 96 -26.36 -17.70 0.72
N PHE A 97 -25.85 -16.81 -0.13
CA PHE A 97 -24.54 -16.21 0.11
C PHE A 97 -24.64 -15.20 1.26
N LEU A 98 -23.60 -15.02 2.07
CA LEU A 98 -23.68 -14.08 3.20
C LEU A 98 -23.73 -12.62 2.74
N ILE A 99 -22.89 -12.27 1.77
CA ILE A 99 -22.79 -10.92 1.22
C ILE A 99 -23.18 -10.95 -0.26
N SER A 100 -24.04 -10.02 -0.68
CA SER A 100 -24.44 -9.88 -2.09
C SER A 100 -24.28 -8.45 -2.58
N LEU A 101 -23.62 -8.31 -3.72
CA LEU A 101 -23.54 -7.11 -4.55
C LEU A 101 -24.21 -7.43 -5.88
N SER A 102 -25.55 -7.53 -5.87
CA SER A 102 -26.32 -7.96 -7.04
C SER A 102 -27.24 -6.85 -7.56
N ALA A 103 -27.35 -6.72 -8.87
CA ALA A 103 -28.35 -5.88 -9.53
C ALA A 103 -29.16 -6.67 -10.56
N GLY A 104 -30.40 -6.25 -10.82
CA GLY A 104 -31.26 -6.86 -11.85
C GLY A 104 -30.76 -6.59 -13.28
N SER A 105 -29.92 -5.57 -13.47
CA SER A 105 -29.27 -5.21 -14.73
C SER A 105 -27.86 -4.67 -14.46
N PRO A 106 -26.93 -4.69 -15.44
CA PRO A 106 -25.56 -4.21 -15.27
C PRO A 106 -25.51 -2.76 -14.76
N GLN A 107 -24.80 -2.53 -13.65
CA GLN A 107 -24.62 -1.22 -13.01
C GLN A 107 -23.18 -1.02 -12.54
N ASN A 108 -22.68 0.21 -12.64
CA ASN A 108 -21.37 0.55 -12.07
C ASN A 108 -21.48 0.70 -10.55
N GLY A 109 -20.88 -0.24 -9.84
CA GLY A 109 -20.82 -0.29 -8.38
C GLY A 109 -19.93 0.79 -7.79
N ASN A 110 -18.74 1.01 -8.38
CA ASN A 110 -17.72 1.93 -7.85
C ASN A 110 -17.50 1.74 -6.34
N GLN A 111 -17.35 0.48 -5.92
CA GLN A 111 -17.41 0.10 -4.51
C GLN A 111 -16.38 -0.99 -4.20
N SER A 112 -16.07 -1.14 -2.92
CA SER A 112 -15.05 -2.09 -2.48
C SER A 112 -15.45 -2.88 -1.25
N LEU A 113 -14.90 -4.09 -1.15
CA LEU A 113 -14.97 -4.97 0.01
C LEU A 113 -13.53 -5.25 0.48
N LYS A 114 -13.17 -4.83 1.70
CA LYS A 114 -11.78 -4.88 2.14
C LYS A 114 -11.59 -5.40 3.56
N GLY A 115 -10.54 -6.20 3.77
CA GLY A 115 -9.97 -6.41 5.10
C GLY A 115 -10.87 -7.12 6.10
N PHE A 116 -11.58 -8.17 5.70
CA PHE A 116 -12.38 -9.01 6.61
C PHE A 116 -12.39 -10.48 6.18
N THR A 117 -12.80 -11.36 7.09
CA THR A 117 -13.10 -12.78 6.82
C THR A 117 -14.61 -13.02 6.75
N VAL A 118 -15.07 -13.85 5.80
CA VAL A 118 -16.36 -14.55 5.87
C VAL A 118 -16.11 -16.01 6.24
N ASP A 119 -16.57 -16.43 7.42
CA ASP A 119 -16.43 -17.81 7.92
C ASP A 119 -17.75 -18.58 7.73
N GLY A 120 -17.68 -19.65 6.95
CA GLY A 120 -18.80 -20.52 6.63
C GLY A 120 -19.17 -21.55 7.69
N ASP A 121 -18.57 -21.47 8.88
CA ASP A 121 -18.91 -22.25 10.07
C ASP A 121 -18.86 -23.77 9.86
N GLY A 122 -17.79 -24.24 9.22
CA GLY A 122 -17.58 -25.65 8.95
C GLY A 122 -18.55 -26.21 7.90
N LYS A 123 -18.63 -25.57 6.73
CA LYS A 123 -19.46 -25.95 5.58
C LYS A 123 -20.97 -25.82 5.83
N LYS A 124 -21.42 -24.95 6.74
CA LYS A 124 -22.86 -24.71 6.97
C LYS A 124 -23.41 -23.52 6.20
N LEU A 125 -22.58 -22.52 5.93
CA LEU A 125 -22.93 -21.43 5.03
C LEU A 125 -22.84 -21.89 3.58
N HIS A 126 -23.82 -21.55 2.76
CA HIS A 126 -23.81 -21.92 1.34
C HIS A 126 -22.63 -21.27 0.60
N GLY A 127 -22.55 -19.94 0.62
CA GLY A 127 -21.44 -19.21 0.01
C GLY A 127 -21.08 -17.90 0.70
N GLY A 128 -19.90 -17.36 0.39
CA GLY A 128 -19.38 -16.17 1.04
C GLY A 128 -19.89 -14.88 0.42
N ILE A 129 -19.38 -14.56 -0.76
CA ILE A 129 -19.66 -13.31 -1.47
C ILE A 129 -20.19 -13.61 -2.87
N TYR A 130 -21.31 -13.00 -3.23
CA TYR A 130 -21.87 -13.07 -4.57
C TYR A 130 -21.92 -11.69 -5.20
N VAL A 131 -21.35 -11.55 -6.40
CA VAL A 131 -21.36 -10.30 -7.16
C VAL A 131 -22.00 -10.56 -8.51
N ARG A 132 -23.12 -9.89 -8.79
CA ARG A 132 -23.77 -10.02 -10.10
C ARG A 132 -24.21 -8.70 -10.70
N ASN A 133 -23.96 -8.51 -12.00
CA ASN A 133 -24.33 -7.30 -12.73
C ASN A 133 -23.77 -6.02 -12.07
N ARG A 134 -22.61 -6.16 -11.42
CA ARG A 134 -22.00 -5.09 -10.64
C ARG A 134 -20.56 -4.88 -11.11
N ASN A 135 -20.35 -3.76 -11.75
CA ASN A 135 -19.08 -3.41 -12.38
C ASN A 135 -18.25 -2.53 -11.44
N ASN A 136 -16.95 -2.42 -11.71
CA ASN A 136 -16.03 -1.60 -10.93
C ASN A 136 -16.09 -1.91 -9.43
N VAL A 137 -15.98 -3.21 -9.10
CA VAL A 137 -15.91 -3.71 -7.74
C VAL A 137 -14.47 -4.12 -7.42
N LEU A 138 -13.95 -3.65 -6.29
CA LEU A 138 -12.66 -4.10 -5.75
C LEU A 138 -12.90 -4.98 -4.53
N ILE A 139 -12.46 -6.24 -4.59
CA ILE A 139 -12.38 -7.13 -3.43
C ILE A 139 -10.89 -7.26 -3.09
N ASP A 140 -10.46 -6.76 -1.93
CA ASP A 140 -9.04 -6.65 -1.58
C ASP A 140 -8.77 -7.09 -0.14
N GLY A 141 -7.83 -8.01 0.04
CA GLY A 141 -7.46 -8.49 1.36
C GLY A 141 -8.65 -9.13 2.08
N VAL A 142 -9.49 -9.89 1.38
CA VAL A 142 -10.63 -10.60 1.96
C VAL A 142 -10.33 -12.09 2.07
N LYS A 143 -10.80 -12.73 3.13
CA LYS A 143 -10.71 -14.18 3.30
C LYS A 143 -12.10 -14.79 3.35
N VAL A 144 -12.36 -15.85 2.60
CA VAL A 144 -13.56 -16.67 2.73
C VAL A 144 -13.12 -18.08 3.07
N THR A 145 -13.78 -18.71 4.04
CA THR A 145 -13.43 -20.07 4.43
C THR A 145 -14.63 -20.93 4.75
N ASN A 146 -14.51 -22.24 4.54
CA ASN A 146 -15.45 -23.24 5.01
C ASN A 146 -16.90 -23.06 4.50
N THR A 147 -17.09 -22.60 3.26
CA THR A 147 -18.42 -22.55 2.61
C THR A 147 -18.77 -23.87 1.95
N ASN A 148 -20.07 -24.19 1.87
CA ASN A 148 -20.59 -25.46 1.35
C ASN A 148 -20.69 -25.51 -0.18
N PHE A 149 -20.60 -24.38 -0.86
CA PHE A 149 -20.80 -24.30 -2.30
C PHE A 149 -19.69 -23.49 -2.99
N SER A 150 -19.54 -22.22 -2.64
CA SER A 150 -18.55 -21.34 -3.27
C SER A 150 -18.09 -20.26 -2.30
N GLY A 151 -16.82 -19.87 -2.37
CA GLY A 151 -16.29 -18.80 -1.55
C GLY A 151 -16.74 -17.46 -2.10
N ILE A 152 -16.38 -17.20 -3.36
CA ILE A 152 -16.78 -16.00 -4.10
C ILE A 152 -17.32 -16.43 -5.46
N TRP A 153 -18.44 -15.84 -5.87
CA TRP A 153 -18.97 -16.01 -7.23
C TRP A 153 -19.15 -14.65 -7.90
N LEU A 154 -18.39 -14.43 -8.97
CA LEU A 154 -18.41 -13.21 -9.80
C LEU A 154 -19.13 -13.51 -11.12
N TRP A 155 -20.27 -12.87 -11.36
CA TRP A 155 -21.09 -13.13 -12.55
C TRP A 155 -21.56 -11.85 -13.26
N ASP A 156 -21.35 -11.72 -14.58
CA ASP A 156 -21.76 -10.55 -15.37
C ASP A 156 -21.10 -9.28 -14.82
N VAL A 157 -19.78 -9.32 -14.65
CA VAL A 157 -18.97 -8.24 -14.05
C VAL A 157 -18.04 -7.61 -15.09
N LYS A 158 -17.76 -6.32 -14.89
CA LYS A 158 -16.85 -5.56 -15.73
C LYS A 158 -15.97 -4.63 -14.90
N ASP A 159 -14.71 -4.47 -15.29
CA ASP A 159 -13.74 -3.61 -14.58
C ASP A 159 -13.58 -3.99 -13.09
N THR A 160 -13.73 -5.27 -12.76
CA THR A 160 -13.72 -5.78 -11.38
C THR A 160 -12.37 -6.41 -11.06
N ARG A 161 -11.92 -6.26 -9.82
CA ARG A 161 -10.64 -6.83 -9.34
C ARG A 161 -10.84 -7.63 -8.05
N LEU A 162 -10.24 -8.80 -7.98
CA LEU A 162 -10.12 -9.63 -6.77
C LEU A 162 -8.64 -9.79 -6.45
N THR A 163 -8.21 -9.24 -5.33
CA THR A 163 -6.79 -9.01 -5.03
C THR A 163 -6.45 -9.43 -3.59
N ASN A 164 -5.24 -9.94 -3.35
CA ASN A 164 -4.70 -10.22 -2.00
C ASN A 164 -5.58 -11.12 -1.10
N SER A 165 -6.43 -11.96 -1.71
CA SER A 165 -7.54 -12.63 -1.05
C SER A 165 -7.33 -14.14 -0.90
N ASN A 166 -7.99 -14.74 0.10
CA ASN A 166 -7.85 -16.16 0.44
C ASN A 166 -9.20 -16.87 0.35
N LEU A 167 -9.30 -17.96 -0.41
CA LEU A 167 -10.47 -18.84 -0.47
C LEU A 167 -10.03 -20.24 -0.01
N LEU A 168 -10.49 -20.62 1.18
CA LEU A 168 -9.95 -21.78 1.89
C LEU A 168 -11.07 -22.77 2.22
N ASN A 169 -11.05 -23.94 1.59
CA ASN A 169 -12.04 -24.98 1.78
C ASN A 169 -13.47 -24.44 1.55
N CYS A 170 -13.69 -23.85 0.38
CA CYS A 170 -14.90 -23.15 -0.01
C CYS A 170 -15.75 -23.88 -1.06
N ALA A 171 -15.14 -24.78 -1.83
CA ALA A 171 -15.78 -25.44 -2.95
C ALA A 171 -16.61 -26.66 -2.53
N TRP A 172 -17.39 -27.18 -3.49
CA TRP A 172 -18.19 -28.39 -3.38
C TRP A 172 -17.92 -29.35 -4.55
N GLY A 173 -18.15 -30.64 -4.32
CA GLY A 173 -18.04 -31.63 -5.38
C GLY A 173 -18.76 -32.96 -5.13
N SER A 174 -19.11 -33.61 -6.23
CA SER A 174 -19.67 -34.98 -6.30
C SER A 174 -19.18 -35.69 -7.56
N ALA A 175 -19.62 -36.94 -7.76
CA ALA A 175 -19.35 -37.67 -8.99
C ALA A 175 -20.01 -37.08 -10.25
N ALA A 176 -21.12 -36.37 -10.08
CA ALA A 176 -21.87 -35.81 -11.19
C ALA A 176 -21.34 -34.43 -11.62
N TRP A 177 -21.07 -33.55 -10.66
CA TRP A 177 -20.60 -32.19 -10.91
C TRP A 177 -19.91 -31.58 -9.68
N VAL A 178 -19.25 -30.45 -9.89
CA VAL A 178 -18.40 -29.74 -8.92
C VAL A 178 -18.51 -28.22 -9.11
N SER A 179 -18.37 -27.45 -8.04
CA SER A 179 -18.22 -25.98 -8.05
C SER A 179 -16.76 -25.57 -7.80
N GLY A 180 -16.46 -24.29 -8.05
CA GLY A 180 -15.20 -23.67 -7.66
C GLY A 180 -15.25 -23.05 -6.26
N ALA A 181 -14.07 -22.80 -5.70
CA ALA A 181 -13.93 -21.88 -4.58
C ALA A 181 -14.16 -20.44 -5.04
N LEU A 182 -13.67 -20.14 -6.25
CA LEU A 182 -13.99 -18.97 -7.04
C LEU A 182 -14.76 -19.38 -8.28
N ASP A 183 -16.05 -19.06 -8.31
CA ASP A 183 -16.88 -19.25 -9.50
C ASP A 183 -16.92 -17.98 -10.35
N LEU A 184 -16.82 -18.15 -11.67
CA LEU A 184 -16.83 -17.06 -12.66
C LEU A 184 -17.94 -17.29 -13.68
N GLY A 185 -18.74 -16.28 -13.96
CA GLY A 185 -19.64 -16.26 -15.10
C GLY A 185 -19.50 -14.94 -15.82
N ASN A 186 -19.32 -14.93 -17.14
CA ASN A 186 -19.28 -13.72 -17.98
C ASN A 186 -18.51 -12.50 -17.41
N ALA A 187 -17.32 -12.22 -17.91
CA ALA A 187 -16.55 -11.08 -17.43
C ALA A 187 -15.83 -10.30 -18.53
N GLU A 188 -15.73 -8.98 -18.34
CA GLU A 188 -14.95 -8.08 -19.19
C GLU A 188 -13.95 -7.29 -18.33
N ARG A 189 -12.64 -7.41 -18.60
CA ARG A 189 -11.58 -6.78 -17.78
C ARG A 189 -11.70 -7.14 -16.30
N LEU A 190 -11.86 -8.43 -16.03
CA LEU A 190 -11.75 -8.99 -14.68
C LEU A 190 -10.29 -9.36 -14.42
N GLU A 191 -9.77 -8.90 -13.29
CA GLU A 191 -8.41 -9.24 -12.82
C GLU A 191 -8.50 -9.98 -11.49
N ILE A 192 -7.84 -11.13 -11.43
CA ILE A 192 -7.68 -11.94 -10.22
C ILE A 192 -6.18 -12.00 -9.95
N ASP A 193 -5.74 -11.31 -8.91
CA ASP A 193 -4.33 -11.14 -8.59
C ASP A 193 -3.99 -11.51 -7.14
N ASN A 194 -2.81 -12.10 -6.94
CA ASN A 194 -2.26 -12.40 -5.61
C ASN A 194 -3.22 -13.13 -4.67
N CYS A 195 -3.99 -14.09 -5.20
CA CYS A 195 -4.97 -14.86 -4.45
C CYS A 195 -4.46 -16.25 -4.09
N VAL A 196 -4.87 -16.73 -2.91
CA VAL A 196 -4.62 -18.10 -2.45
C VAL A 196 -5.92 -18.86 -2.43
N ILE A 197 -6.00 -19.91 -3.23
CA ILE A 197 -7.13 -20.82 -3.29
C ILE A 197 -6.61 -22.19 -2.88
N ASP A 198 -7.18 -22.76 -1.82
CA ASP A 198 -6.77 -24.06 -1.27
C ASP A 198 -7.99 -24.90 -0.93
N GLU A 199 -8.20 -25.96 -1.70
CA GLU A 199 -9.42 -26.74 -1.68
C GLU A 199 -9.17 -28.23 -1.45
N GLY A 200 -9.71 -28.73 -0.33
CA GLY A 200 -9.75 -30.17 -0.04
C GLY A 200 -10.79 -30.95 -0.87
N LYS A 201 -11.72 -30.26 -1.54
CA LYS A 201 -12.83 -30.87 -2.31
C LYS A 201 -13.41 -29.86 -3.31
N GLY A 202 -13.59 -30.26 -4.57
CA GLY A 202 -14.10 -29.37 -5.62
C GLY A 202 -12.94 -28.75 -6.42
N TYR A 203 -13.23 -27.69 -7.18
CA TYR A 203 -12.25 -27.01 -8.04
C TYR A 203 -11.79 -25.70 -7.42
N GLY A 204 -10.66 -25.18 -7.91
CA GLY A 204 -10.13 -23.89 -7.47
C GLY A 204 -10.93 -22.73 -8.08
N ILE A 205 -10.63 -22.42 -9.33
CA ILE A 205 -11.34 -21.43 -10.16
C ILE A 205 -12.16 -22.19 -11.19
N LYS A 206 -13.44 -21.85 -11.30
CA LYS A 206 -14.35 -22.54 -12.22
C LYS A 206 -15.26 -21.56 -12.94
N LEU A 207 -15.44 -21.77 -14.25
CA LEU A 207 -16.56 -21.19 -14.95
C LEU A 207 -17.87 -21.85 -14.47
N LEU A 208 -18.76 -21.03 -13.94
CA LEU A 208 -20.09 -21.42 -13.54
C LEU A 208 -21.11 -20.32 -13.86
N GLY A 209 -22.02 -20.63 -14.78
CA GLY A 209 -23.12 -19.76 -15.21
C GLY A 209 -24.05 -20.51 -16.18
N PRO A 210 -25.24 -19.97 -16.49
CA PRO A 210 -26.14 -20.55 -17.48
C PRO A 210 -25.58 -20.37 -18.89
N GLY A 211 -25.48 -21.46 -19.65
CA GLY A 211 -25.06 -21.42 -21.06
C GLY A 211 -23.54 -21.33 -21.25
N VAL A 212 -23.13 -20.82 -22.41
CA VAL A 212 -21.71 -20.63 -22.78
C VAL A 212 -21.21 -19.33 -22.17
N GLY A 213 -20.09 -19.38 -21.43
CA GLY A 213 -19.52 -18.20 -20.80
C GLY A 213 -18.85 -17.25 -21.80
N THR A 214 -18.62 -16.00 -21.40
CA THR A 214 -17.87 -15.02 -22.20
C THR A 214 -16.83 -14.30 -21.36
N PHE A 215 -15.56 -14.39 -21.75
CA PHE A 215 -14.46 -13.68 -21.11
C PHE A 215 -13.74 -12.79 -22.13
N ASN A 216 -13.63 -11.51 -21.82
CA ASN A 216 -12.89 -10.55 -22.64
C ASN A 216 -11.90 -9.85 -21.72
N LYS A 217 -10.59 -10.04 -21.95
CA LYS A 217 -9.52 -9.48 -21.10
C LYS A 217 -9.60 -9.96 -19.65
N LEU A 218 -9.90 -11.25 -19.44
CA LEU A 218 -9.75 -11.90 -18.13
C LEU A 218 -8.26 -12.11 -17.86
N LYS A 219 -7.79 -11.70 -16.68
CA LYS A 219 -6.43 -11.96 -16.20
C LYS A 219 -6.48 -12.72 -14.89
N ILE A 220 -5.77 -13.84 -14.82
CA ILE A 220 -5.53 -14.59 -13.58
C ILE A 220 -4.02 -14.65 -13.39
N HIS A 221 -3.50 -14.02 -12.35
CA HIS A 221 -2.06 -14.02 -12.14
C HIS A 221 -1.60 -13.93 -10.70
N ASP A 222 -0.35 -14.31 -10.50
CA ASP A 222 0.31 -14.29 -9.19
C ASP A 222 -0.47 -15.10 -8.13
N CYS A 223 -1.26 -16.09 -8.55
CA CYS A 223 -2.17 -16.85 -7.71
C CYS A 223 -1.61 -18.22 -7.36
N THR A 224 -1.87 -18.68 -6.12
CA THR A 224 -1.72 -20.09 -5.72
C THR A 224 -3.07 -20.77 -5.84
N VAL A 225 -3.14 -21.83 -6.65
CA VAL A 225 -4.36 -22.64 -6.74
C VAL A 225 -4.02 -24.08 -6.44
N THR A 226 -4.41 -24.52 -5.24
CA THR A 226 -4.20 -25.88 -4.74
C THR A 226 -5.53 -26.59 -4.61
N VAL A 227 -5.63 -27.79 -5.18
CA VAL A 227 -6.83 -28.62 -5.11
C VAL A 227 -6.49 -30.05 -4.71
N ASN A 228 -7.44 -30.75 -4.09
CA ASN A 228 -7.28 -32.17 -3.81
C ASN A 228 -7.12 -32.96 -5.11
N PRO A 229 -6.09 -33.79 -5.27
CA PRO A 229 -5.81 -34.47 -6.54
C PRO A 229 -6.83 -35.48 -6.99
N ILE A 230 -7.50 -36.15 -6.04
CA ILE A 230 -8.49 -37.15 -6.35
C ILE A 230 -9.78 -36.38 -6.60
N GLY A 231 -10.09 -36.20 -7.87
CA GLY A 231 -11.37 -35.64 -8.24
C GLY A 231 -12.49 -36.58 -7.86
N LEU A 232 -13.66 -36.00 -7.61
CA LEU A 232 -14.87 -36.80 -7.38
C LEU A 232 -15.59 -37.07 -8.70
N TRP A 233 -15.45 -36.16 -9.67
CA TRP A 233 -16.13 -36.20 -10.96
C TRP A 233 -15.82 -37.47 -11.77
N ASN A 234 -16.81 -37.92 -12.55
CA ASN A 234 -16.75 -39.14 -13.35
C ASN A 234 -16.39 -40.39 -12.52
N ASN A 235 -17.09 -40.58 -11.40
CA ASN A 235 -16.87 -41.69 -10.45
C ASN A 235 -15.43 -41.77 -9.91
N GLY A 236 -14.80 -40.63 -9.68
CA GLY A 236 -13.44 -40.53 -9.13
C GLY A 236 -12.32 -40.86 -10.13
N SER A 237 -12.65 -41.02 -11.41
CA SER A 237 -11.65 -41.28 -12.46
C SER A 237 -11.05 -40.00 -13.03
N ALA A 238 -11.75 -38.87 -12.90
CA ALA A 238 -11.24 -37.58 -13.34
C ALA A 238 -10.53 -36.86 -12.17
N PRO A 239 -9.40 -36.18 -12.41
CA PRO A 239 -8.71 -35.35 -11.43
C PRO A 239 -9.53 -34.07 -11.11
N ASN A 240 -9.32 -33.46 -9.93
CA ASN A 240 -9.87 -32.11 -9.72
C ASN A 240 -9.09 -31.08 -10.56
N ILE A 241 -9.79 -30.06 -11.03
CA ILE A 241 -9.21 -29.04 -11.89
C ILE A 241 -8.97 -27.79 -11.04
N SER A 242 -7.77 -27.24 -11.17
CA SER A 242 -7.35 -26.06 -10.43
C SER A 242 -7.97 -24.82 -11.07
N ILE A 243 -7.89 -24.71 -12.40
CA ILE A 243 -8.52 -23.64 -13.18
C ILE A 243 -9.29 -24.27 -14.35
N GLU A 244 -10.63 -24.21 -14.29
CA GLU A 244 -11.53 -24.69 -15.34
C GLU A 244 -12.25 -23.51 -16.00
N LEU A 245 -11.96 -23.24 -17.28
CA LEU A 245 -12.69 -22.26 -18.10
C LEU A 245 -13.39 -22.95 -19.27
N MET A 246 -14.17 -23.98 -18.95
CA MET A 246 -14.84 -24.81 -19.95
C MET A 246 -16.01 -24.07 -20.62
N ASN A 247 -16.19 -24.26 -21.93
CA ASN A 247 -17.28 -23.71 -22.75
C ASN A 247 -17.42 -22.18 -22.63
N ALA A 248 -16.34 -21.45 -22.91
CA ALA A 248 -16.34 -20.00 -22.97
C ALA A 248 -15.87 -19.44 -24.33
N TYR A 249 -16.49 -18.34 -24.75
CA TYR A 249 -15.89 -17.41 -25.70
C TYR A 249 -14.80 -16.62 -24.97
N MET A 250 -13.57 -16.66 -25.46
CA MET A 250 -12.43 -15.96 -24.84
C MET A 250 -11.78 -15.03 -25.86
N THR A 251 -11.36 -13.85 -25.42
CA THR A 251 -10.61 -12.90 -26.23
C THR A 251 -9.62 -12.17 -25.34
N ASP A 252 -8.34 -12.17 -25.75
CA ASP A 252 -7.26 -11.43 -25.08
C ASP A 252 -7.15 -11.77 -23.58
N CYS A 253 -7.35 -13.04 -23.22
CA CYS A 253 -7.29 -13.53 -21.83
C CYS A 253 -5.89 -14.06 -21.49
N GLU A 254 -5.50 -13.98 -20.23
CA GLU A 254 -4.15 -14.37 -19.77
C GLU A 254 -4.21 -15.13 -18.43
N ILE A 255 -3.41 -16.20 -18.32
CA ILE A 255 -3.12 -16.90 -17.07
C ILE A 255 -1.60 -16.93 -16.88
N TYR A 256 -1.08 -16.27 -15.85
CA TYR A 256 0.37 -16.14 -15.70
C TYR A 256 0.91 -16.01 -14.29
N ASN A 257 2.20 -16.34 -14.08
CA ASN A 257 2.87 -16.30 -12.77
C ASN A 257 2.15 -17.08 -11.66
N CYS A 258 1.32 -18.07 -12.00
CA CYS A 258 0.57 -18.85 -11.03
C CYS A 258 1.33 -20.13 -10.67
N TYR A 259 1.12 -20.57 -9.43
CA TYR A 259 1.39 -21.95 -9.05
C TYR A 259 0.07 -22.71 -9.05
N VAL A 260 0.03 -23.75 -9.88
CA VAL A 260 -1.13 -24.59 -10.09
C VAL A 260 -0.76 -26.00 -9.66
N ASP A 261 -1.28 -26.44 -8.51
CA ASP A 261 -1.24 -27.86 -8.14
C ASP A 261 -2.37 -28.54 -8.92
N ASN A 262 -1.99 -29.38 -9.87
CA ASN A 262 -2.83 -30.15 -10.81
C ASN A 262 -2.98 -29.57 -12.24
N HIS A 263 -4.16 -29.10 -12.65
CA HIS A 263 -4.51 -28.93 -14.08
C HIS A 263 -5.18 -27.60 -14.40
N ILE A 264 -4.88 -27.08 -15.59
CA ILE A 264 -5.65 -26.02 -16.24
C ILE A 264 -6.49 -26.67 -17.36
N SER A 265 -7.81 -26.50 -17.33
CA SER A 265 -8.71 -26.98 -18.39
C SER A 265 -9.31 -25.82 -19.18
N LEU A 266 -8.95 -25.78 -20.47
CA LEU A 266 -9.41 -24.84 -21.47
C LEU A 266 -10.15 -25.63 -22.56
N ALA A 267 -11.29 -26.19 -22.17
CA ALA A 267 -12.09 -27.06 -23.03
C ALA A 267 -13.28 -26.34 -23.66
N ASN A 268 -13.59 -26.64 -24.92
CA ASN A 268 -14.79 -26.12 -25.55
C ASN A 268 -15.45 -27.13 -26.50
N ASN A 269 -16.73 -27.43 -26.24
CA ASN A 269 -17.52 -28.40 -26.99
C ASN A 269 -18.22 -27.82 -28.23
N GLU A 270 -18.29 -26.48 -28.34
CA GLU A 270 -19.04 -25.76 -29.38
C GLU A 270 -18.20 -25.33 -30.59
N THR A 271 -18.91 -24.96 -31.66
CA THR A 271 -18.47 -24.42 -32.96
C THR A 271 -17.90 -23.00 -32.86
N ILE A 272 -17.21 -22.66 -31.76
CA ILE A 272 -16.56 -21.36 -31.64
C ILE A 272 -15.47 -21.28 -32.71
N LEU A 273 -15.71 -20.46 -33.72
CA LEU A 273 -14.84 -20.34 -34.88
C LEU A 273 -13.60 -19.54 -34.49
N SER A 274 -12.44 -20.03 -34.90
CA SER A 274 -11.22 -19.21 -34.93
C SER A 274 -11.45 -17.97 -35.79
N ASN A 275 -11.22 -16.80 -35.21
CA ASN A 275 -11.24 -15.51 -35.92
C ASN A 275 -9.82 -14.91 -36.07
N GLY A 276 -8.78 -15.65 -35.64
CA GLY A 276 -7.39 -15.21 -35.69
C GLY A 276 -6.99 -14.22 -34.60
N VAL A 277 -7.92 -13.83 -33.71
CA VAL A 277 -7.62 -13.03 -32.53
C VAL A 277 -7.19 -13.97 -31.42
N LYS A 278 -6.08 -13.65 -30.74
CA LYS A 278 -5.58 -14.42 -29.60
C LYS A 278 -6.70 -14.57 -28.56
N THR A 279 -7.09 -15.81 -28.27
CA THR A 279 -8.13 -16.08 -27.27
C THR A 279 -7.54 -16.12 -25.87
N MET A 280 -6.40 -16.81 -25.72
CA MET A 280 -5.73 -17.02 -24.45
C MET A 280 -4.21 -17.10 -24.61
N ARG A 281 -3.47 -16.51 -23.66
CA ARG A 281 -2.05 -16.78 -23.40
C ARG A 281 -1.90 -17.43 -22.02
N VAL A 282 -1.19 -18.55 -21.93
CA VAL A 282 -0.86 -19.21 -20.65
C VAL A 282 0.66 -19.16 -20.51
N HIS A 283 1.18 -18.39 -19.56
CA HIS A 283 2.63 -18.17 -19.50
C HIS A 283 3.24 -18.00 -18.11
N HIS A 284 4.52 -18.35 -17.95
CA HIS A 284 5.24 -18.14 -16.68
C HIS A 284 4.61 -18.84 -15.47
N ASN A 285 3.85 -19.92 -15.69
CA ASN A 285 3.22 -20.68 -14.61
C ASN A 285 4.08 -21.88 -14.21
N THR A 286 4.01 -22.26 -12.95
CA THR A 286 4.42 -23.59 -12.48
C THR A 286 3.19 -24.47 -12.42
N ILE A 287 3.15 -25.51 -13.24
CA ILE A 287 2.07 -26.48 -13.33
C ILE A 287 2.60 -27.79 -12.73
N ASP A 288 2.38 -27.93 -11.43
CA ASP A 288 2.88 -29.05 -10.63
C ASP A 288 1.81 -30.15 -10.59
N MET A 289 2.06 -31.24 -11.32
CA MET A 289 1.25 -32.45 -11.31
C MET A 289 1.93 -33.58 -10.51
N ALA A 290 3.03 -33.28 -9.82
CA ALA A 290 3.82 -34.24 -9.08
C ALA A 290 3.28 -34.45 -7.67
N LYS A 291 2.87 -33.36 -6.98
CA LYS A 291 2.51 -33.41 -5.57
C LYS A 291 1.39 -34.39 -5.27
N ARG A 292 0.39 -34.55 -6.15
CA ARG A 292 -0.82 -35.29 -5.77
C ARG A 292 -1.58 -35.72 -7.04
N ALA A 293 -1.95 -37.01 -7.15
CA ALA A 293 -2.54 -37.78 -8.28
C ALA A 293 -1.65 -38.94 -8.81
N GLY A 294 -0.54 -39.26 -8.12
CA GLY A 294 0.34 -40.37 -8.52
C GLY A 294 0.94 -40.19 -9.93
N GLY A 295 1.02 -38.95 -10.43
CA GLY A 295 1.47 -38.60 -11.78
C GLY A 295 0.44 -38.86 -12.90
N ARG A 296 -0.85 -39.05 -12.58
CA ARG A 296 -1.92 -39.21 -13.59
C ARG A 296 -2.58 -37.87 -13.91
N GLY A 297 -2.83 -37.58 -15.19
CA GLY A 297 -3.54 -36.37 -15.64
C GLY A 297 -2.80 -35.55 -16.70
N TYR A 298 -3.19 -34.30 -16.92
CA TYR A 298 -2.64 -33.43 -17.97
C TYR A 298 -2.36 -32.02 -17.47
N GLY A 299 -1.23 -31.40 -17.83
CA GLY A 299 -0.91 -30.04 -17.36
C GLY A 299 -1.92 -29.01 -17.85
N ILE A 300 -2.13 -28.98 -19.17
CA ILE A 300 -3.16 -28.17 -19.81
C ILE A 300 -4.04 -29.05 -20.68
N GLU A 301 -5.35 -29.05 -20.46
CA GLU A 301 -6.31 -29.48 -21.47
C GLU A 301 -6.56 -28.33 -22.42
N LEU A 302 -6.01 -28.44 -23.62
CA LEU A 302 -6.06 -27.39 -24.63
C LEU A 302 -7.02 -27.82 -25.74
N SER A 303 -8.26 -27.34 -25.66
CA SER A 303 -9.30 -27.60 -26.67
C SER A 303 -10.04 -26.32 -27.08
N ILE A 304 -9.28 -25.25 -27.31
CA ILE A 304 -9.72 -23.95 -27.86
C ILE A 304 -8.80 -23.50 -29.02
N HIS A 305 -9.19 -22.46 -29.78
CA HIS A 305 -8.41 -21.93 -30.92
C HIS A 305 -7.50 -20.77 -30.52
N ASP A 306 -6.49 -20.44 -31.33
CA ASP A 306 -5.75 -19.18 -31.26
C ASP A 306 -5.08 -18.95 -29.89
N VAL A 307 -4.30 -19.93 -29.44
CA VAL A 307 -3.67 -19.97 -28.10
C VAL A 307 -2.15 -19.88 -28.19
N GLU A 308 -1.58 -19.18 -27.22
CA GLU A 308 -0.15 -19.15 -26.96
C GLU A 308 0.14 -19.75 -25.59
N VAL A 309 1.10 -20.67 -25.53
CA VAL A 309 1.57 -21.33 -24.31
C VAL A 309 3.07 -21.17 -24.23
N ASP A 310 3.55 -20.34 -23.32
CA ASP A 310 4.97 -19.98 -23.27
C ASP A 310 5.57 -19.83 -21.88
N ASN A 311 6.85 -20.16 -21.73
CA ASN A 311 7.59 -19.93 -20.48
C ASN A 311 6.97 -20.62 -19.25
N ASN A 312 6.20 -21.70 -19.44
CA ASN A 312 5.65 -22.49 -18.33
C ASN A 312 6.58 -23.63 -17.95
N TYR A 313 6.52 -24.03 -16.68
CA TYR A 313 7.18 -25.21 -16.16
C TYR A 313 6.18 -26.30 -15.80
N PHE A 314 6.25 -27.43 -16.52
CA PHE A 314 5.40 -28.59 -16.31
C PHE A 314 6.17 -29.65 -15.52
N ILE A 315 5.65 -30.03 -14.36
CA ILE A 315 6.27 -31.02 -13.47
C ILE A 315 5.39 -32.26 -13.42
N LYS A 316 5.90 -33.38 -13.95
CA LYS A 316 5.22 -34.68 -13.98
C LYS A 316 3.90 -34.68 -14.78
N GLY A 317 2.97 -35.58 -14.47
CA GLY A 317 1.72 -35.80 -15.20
C GLY A 317 1.83 -36.81 -16.34
N SER A 318 0.69 -37.32 -16.79
CA SER A 318 0.63 -38.24 -17.94
C SER A 318 0.86 -37.54 -19.26
N TYR A 319 0.35 -36.31 -19.36
CA TYR A 319 0.46 -35.49 -20.56
C TYR A 319 0.85 -34.06 -20.18
N GLY A 320 1.75 -33.42 -20.94
CA GLY A 320 2.06 -32.00 -20.73
C GLY A 320 0.86 -31.14 -21.14
N ILE A 321 0.53 -31.22 -22.43
CA ILE A 321 -0.64 -30.57 -23.04
C ILE A 321 -1.47 -31.66 -23.72
N ALA A 322 -2.77 -31.72 -23.44
CA ALA A 322 -3.67 -32.72 -23.98
C ALA A 322 -4.85 -32.10 -24.73
N HIS A 323 -5.10 -32.62 -25.93
CA HIS A 323 -6.26 -32.27 -26.75
C HIS A 323 -7.24 -33.44 -26.84
N TRP A 324 -8.41 -33.27 -26.20
CA TRP A 324 -9.48 -34.27 -26.15
C TRP A 324 -10.67 -33.94 -27.06
N GLY A 325 -10.87 -32.66 -27.40
CA GLY A 325 -12.07 -32.17 -28.08
C GLY A 325 -12.06 -32.30 -29.60
N LYS A 326 -13.07 -31.65 -30.21
CA LYS A 326 -13.15 -31.44 -31.67
C LYS A 326 -11.95 -30.63 -32.17
N GLN A 327 -11.62 -30.78 -33.45
CA GLN A 327 -10.45 -30.19 -34.11
C GLN A 327 -10.30 -28.70 -33.76
N LYS A 328 -9.16 -28.37 -33.15
CA LYS A 328 -8.72 -26.98 -32.90
C LYS A 328 -7.47 -26.66 -33.70
N LYS A 329 -7.15 -25.35 -33.77
CA LYS A 329 -6.06 -24.84 -34.60
C LYS A 329 -5.43 -23.56 -34.05
N ASN A 330 -4.28 -23.21 -34.62
CA ASN A 330 -3.53 -21.98 -34.37
C ASN A 330 -2.95 -21.96 -32.95
N TRP A 331 -2.06 -22.89 -32.65
CA TRP A 331 -1.36 -22.95 -31.36
C TRP A 331 0.12 -22.63 -31.52
N ASN A 332 0.61 -21.75 -30.67
CA ASN A 332 2.03 -21.48 -30.50
C ASN A 332 2.45 -22.00 -29.12
N ILE A 333 3.34 -22.99 -29.08
CA ILE A 333 3.82 -23.62 -27.85
C ILE A 333 5.34 -23.51 -27.84
N HIS A 334 5.89 -22.64 -27.00
CA HIS A 334 7.32 -22.34 -27.02
C HIS A 334 7.92 -21.91 -25.70
N HIS A 335 9.24 -22.02 -25.55
CA HIS A 335 9.94 -21.60 -24.34
C HIS A 335 9.42 -22.30 -23.06
N ASN A 336 8.74 -23.43 -23.17
CA ASN A 336 8.28 -24.20 -22.01
C ASN A 336 9.31 -25.27 -21.63
N VAL A 337 9.30 -25.63 -20.34
CA VAL A 337 10.08 -26.74 -19.81
C VAL A 337 9.14 -27.86 -19.36
N PHE A 338 9.33 -29.06 -19.91
CA PHE A 338 8.59 -30.26 -19.55
C PHE A 338 9.51 -31.24 -18.84
N TYR A 339 9.24 -31.52 -17.57
CA TYR A 339 10.06 -32.40 -16.74
C TYR A 339 9.23 -33.59 -16.25
N TRP A 340 9.73 -34.81 -16.49
CA TRP A 340 9.15 -36.06 -15.97
C TRP A 340 7.71 -36.35 -16.43
N ILE A 341 7.34 -36.01 -17.67
CA ILE A 341 6.05 -36.44 -18.21
C ILE A 341 6.04 -37.97 -18.38
N GLU A 342 5.18 -38.67 -17.65
CA GLU A 342 5.01 -40.12 -17.74
C GLU A 342 3.59 -40.56 -17.33
N SER A 343 3.03 -41.56 -18.00
CA SER A 343 1.68 -42.08 -17.70
C SER A 343 1.72 -43.45 -17.03
N GLY A 344 0.76 -43.71 -16.13
CA GLY A 344 0.66 -44.97 -15.39
C GLY A 344 0.11 -46.17 -16.15
N GLY A 345 -0.61 -45.95 -17.25
CA GLY A 345 -1.36 -47.01 -17.95
C GLY A 345 -1.36 -46.92 -19.47
N TYR A 346 -0.75 -45.88 -20.04
CA TYR A 346 -0.57 -45.66 -21.48
C TYR A 346 0.81 -45.00 -21.69
N PRO A 347 1.29 -44.84 -22.94
CA PRO A 347 2.41 -43.93 -23.19
C PRO A 347 2.07 -42.51 -22.70
N GLY A 348 3.03 -41.85 -22.05
CA GLY A 348 2.95 -40.42 -21.77
C GLY A 348 3.28 -39.60 -23.02
N ASP A 349 2.82 -38.35 -23.10
CA ASP A 349 3.13 -37.47 -24.23
C ASP A 349 3.27 -36.01 -23.78
N VAL A 350 4.32 -35.31 -24.23
CA VAL A 350 4.47 -33.87 -23.96
C VAL A 350 3.34 -33.09 -24.60
N LEU A 351 3.01 -33.39 -25.87
CA LEU A 351 1.81 -32.91 -26.55
C LEU A 351 1.01 -34.10 -27.09
N ARG A 352 -0.23 -34.26 -26.59
CA ARG A 352 -1.14 -35.32 -27.00
C ARG A 352 -2.31 -34.79 -27.82
N SER A 353 -2.60 -35.45 -28.94
CA SER A 353 -3.88 -35.36 -29.65
C SER A 353 -4.60 -36.71 -29.64
N GLN A 354 -5.72 -36.78 -28.92
CA GLN A 354 -6.45 -38.05 -28.78
C GLN A 354 -7.44 -38.33 -29.93
N GLN A 355 -8.22 -37.33 -30.36
CA GLN A 355 -9.37 -37.55 -31.25
C GLN A 355 -9.26 -36.85 -32.61
N SER A 356 -8.87 -35.58 -32.66
CA SER A 356 -9.15 -34.71 -33.81
C SER A 356 -7.93 -34.16 -34.55
N GLY A 357 -6.73 -34.58 -34.16
CA GLY A 357 -5.46 -34.20 -34.79
C GLY A 357 -4.97 -32.81 -34.41
N LEU A 358 -3.74 -32.48 -34.82
CA LEU A 358 -3.11 -31.16 -34.62
C LEU A 358 -3.11 -30.35 -35.91
N ASN A 359 -3.61 -29.12 -35.88
CA ASN A 359 -3.77 -28.31 -37.09
C ASN A 359 -3.21 -26.89 -36.91
N ASN A 360 -2.25 -26.49 -37.74
CA ASN A 360 -1.54 -25.21 -37.60
C ASN A 360 -0.99 -25.03 -36.17
N VAL A 361 -0.11 -25.95 -35.77
CA VAL A 361 0.52 -25.99 -34.44
C VAL A 361 2.01 -25.77 -34.60
N LYS A 362 2.55 -24.78 -33.89
CA LYS A 362 3.98 -24.50 -33.82
C LYS A 362 4.49 -24.90 -32.45
N PHE A 363 5.40 -25.85 -32.41
CA PHE A 363 6.02 -26.38 -31.19
C PHE A 363 7.53 -26.16 -31.26
N TYR A 364 8.03 -25.10 -30.62
CA TYR A 364 9.41 -24.67 -30.84
C TYR A 364 10.11 -24.12 -29.59
N ASN A 365 11.43 -24.21 -29.52
CA ASN A 365 12.20 -23.67 -28.40
C ASN A 365 11.71 -24.20 -27.02
N ASN A 366 11.28 -25.45 -26.92
CA ASN A 366 10.94 -26.08 -25.65
C ASN A 366 12.07 -27.00 -25.18
N THR A 367 12.24 -27.13 -23.87
CA THR A 367 13.15 -28.11 -23.26
C THR A 367 12.34 -29.25 -22.65
N ILE A 368 12.65 -30.48 -23.03
CA ILE A 368 11.94 -31.68 -22.60
C ILE A 368 12.95 -32.63 -21.97
N GLU A 369 12.76 -32.98 -20.70
CA GLU A 369 13.50 -34.05 -20.05
C GLU A 369 12.55 -35.21 -19.70
N MET A 370 12.73 -36.31 -20.44
CA MET A 370 12.04 -37.57 -20.18
C MET A 370 12.82 -38.33 -19.13
N VAL A 371 12.24 -38.54 -17.95
CA VAL A 371 12.82 -39.36 -16.88
C VAL A 371 11.80 -40.41 -16.44
N GLY A 372 12.28 -41.54 -15.92
CA GLY A 372 11.43 -42.62 -15.41
C GLY A 372 11.66 -43.97 -16.08
N THR A 373 10.67 -44.86 -16.00
CA THR A 373 10.75 -46.25 -16.50
C THR A 373 9.64 -46.60 -17.50
N ARG A 374 8.89 -45.61 -17.97
CA ARG A 374 7.70 -45.80 -18.83
C ARG A 374 7.90 -45.12 -20.17
N THR A 375 7.15 -45.55 -21.18
CA THR A 375 7.22 -44.92 -22.52
C THR A 375 6.64 -43.50 -22.47
N THR A 376 7.39 -42.52 -22.99
CA THR A 376 6.98 -41.12 -23.18
C THR A 376 7.35 -40.66 -24.59
N ASN A 377 6.45 -39.98 -25.28
CA ASN A 377 6.73 -39.36 -26.58
C ASN A 377 6.78 -37.84 -26.46
N LEU A 378 7.47 -37.18 -27.39
CA LEU A 378 7.38 -35.73 -27.51
C LEU A 378 5.99 -35.33 -28.05
N ILE A 379 5.58 -35.87 -29.19
CA ILE A 379 4.23 -35.67 -29.72
C ILE A 379 3.54 -37.02 -29.98
N GLY A 380 2.35 -37.20 -29.43
CA GLY A 380 1.51 -38.38 -29.65
C GLY A 380 0.20 -38.04 -30.35
N ILE A 381 -0.02 -38.62 -31.53
CA ILE A 381 -1.24 -38.43 -32.33
C ILE A 381 -1.95 -39.78 -32.48
N TYR A 382 -3.11 -39.88 -31.83
CA TYR A 382 -3.88 -41.12 -31.74
C TYR A 382 -5.16 -41.11 -32.57
N GLY A 383 -5.56 -39.95 -33.10
CA GLY A 383 -6.75 -39.81 -33.92
C GLY A 383 -6.83 -38.48 -34.64
N GLY A 384 -7.61 -38.46 -35.72
CA GLY A 384 -7.93 -37.27 -36.51
C GLY A 384 -6.86 -36.88 -37.54
N THR A 385 -7.18 -35.90 -38.37
CA THR A 385 -6.28 -35.39 -39.41
C THR A 385 -5.40 -34.29 -38.85
N SER A 386 -4.09 -34.43 -39.04
CA SER A 386 -3.11 -33.41 -38.64
C SER A 386 -2.49 -32.75 -39.86
N ALA A 387 -2.35 -31.42 -39.82
CA ALA A 387 -1.80 -30.65 -40.93
C ALA A 387 -1.08 -29.38 -40.44
N ASN A 388 -0.02 -28.98 -41.15
CA ASN A 388 0.76 -27.76 -40.87
C ASN A 388 1.29 -27.75 -39.41
N VAL A 389 1.97 -28.82 -39.02
CA VAL A 389 2.64 -28.91 -37.72
C VAL A 389 4.12 -28.56 -37.90
N GLU A 390 4.61 -27.62 -37.11
CA GLU A 390 6.01 -27.20 -37.09
C GLU A 390 6.64 -27.62 -35.77
N ILE A 391 7.74 -28.38 -35.82
CA ILE A 391 8.50 -28.81 -34.64
C ILE A 391 9.94 -28.34 -34.83
N LYS A 392 10.36 -27.29 -34.11
CA LYS A 392 11.64 -26.63 -34.38
C LYS A 392 12.42 -26.30 -33.11
N ASN A 393 13.75 -26.36 -33.16
CA ASN A 393 14.61 -25.80 -32.10
C ASN A 393 14.35 -26.36 -30.67
N ASN A 394 13.77 -27.56 -30.53
CA ASN A 394 13.54 -28.13 -29.21
C ASN A 394 14.77 -28.91 -28.73
N LEU A 395 15.01 -28.89 -27.43
CA LEU A 395 15.96 -29.79 -26.76
C LEU A 395 15.17 -30.94 -26.13
N VAL A 396 15.48 -32.17 -26.52
CA VAL A 396 14.85 -33.37 -25.96
C VAL A 396 15.91 -34.27 -25.37
N ILE A 397 15.83 -34.52 -24.06
CA ILE A 397 16.75 -35.34 -23.29
C ILE A 397 16.01 -36.58 -22.83
N ASN A 398 16.53 -37.76 -23.17
CA ASN A 398 15.94 -39.03 -22.77
C ASN A 398 16.78 -39.72 -21.69
N ASN A 399 16.36 -39.54 -20.45
CA ASN A 399 16.91 -40.15 -19.24
C ASN A 399 16.07 -41.34 -18.75
N ASN A 400 15.14 -41.87 -19.56
CA ASN A 400 14.39 -43.05 -19.19
C ASN A 400 15.30 -44.28 -19.10
N THR A 401 15.16 -45.03 -18.01
CA THR A 401 15.95 -46.24 -17.74
C THR A 401 15.27 -47.53 -18.23
N ALA A 402 13.97 -47.44 -18.55
CA ALA A 402 13.18 -48.53 -19.12
C ALA A 402 11.97 -47.97 -19.88
N TYR A 403 11.28 -48.85 -20.60
CA TYR A 403 10.08 -48.52 -21.39
C TYR A 403 8.96 -49.52 -21.12
N SER A 404 7.71 -49.04 -21.05
CA SER A 404 6.55 -49.87 -20.78
C SER A 404 5.89 -50.47 -22.03
N TYR A 405 6.10 -49.86 -23.20
CA TYR A 405 5.52 -50.29 -24.48
C TYR A 405 6.59 -50.43 -25.56
N TYR A 406 7.22 -49.30 -25.86
CA TYR A 406 8.24 -49.15 -26.88
C TYR A 406 9.19 -48.02 -26.48
N PRO A 407 10.42 -47.96 -27.03
CA PRO A 407 11.32 -46.85 -26.78
C PRO A 407 10.68 -45.50 -27.12
N ASN A 408 10.96 -44.47 -26.31
CA ASN A 408 10.45 -43.11 -26.50
C ASN A 408 10.58 -42.64 -27.95
N LYS A 409 9.58 -41.90 -28.44
CA LYS A 409 9.55 -41.41 -29.84
C LYS A 409 9.51 -39.89 -29.91
N PHE A 410 10.16 -39.35 -30.93
CA PHE A 410 10.04 -37.94 -31.31
C PHE A 410 8.62 -37.61 -31.79
N ILE A 411 8.03 -38.46 -32.63
CA ILE A 411 6.60 -38.40 -32.98
C ILE A 411 6.05 -39.82 -32.96
N HIS A 412 4.96 -40.03 -32.24
CA HIS A 412 4.15 -41.24 -32.32
C HIS A 412 2.88 -40.97 -33.13
N LEU A 413 2.66 -41.81 -34.14
CA LEU A 413 1.44 -41.86 -34.94
C LEU A 413 0.79 -43.23 -34.76
N GLU A 414 -0.50 -43.25 -34.49
CA GLU A 414 -1.32 -44.47 -34.62
C GLU A 414 -1.38 -44.96 -36.07
N ALA A 415 -1.65 -46.25 -36.24
CA ALA A 415 -1.63 -46.89 -37.57
C ALA A 415 -2.62 -46.22 -38.54
N GLY A 416 -2.13 -45.85 -39.72
CA GLY A 416 -2.93 -45.19 -40.78
C GLY A 416 -3.00 -43.66 -40.67
N LEU A 417 -2.41 -43.05 -39.63
CA LEU A 417 -2.36 -41.59 -39.49
C LEU A 417 -1.11 -41.00 -40.16
N SER A 418 -1.24 -39.75 -40.60
CA SER A 418 -0.14 -38.95 -41.16
C SER A 418 -0.31 -37.47 -40.79
N ILE A 419 0.77 -36.70 -40.92
CA ILE A 419 0.76 -35.25 -40.75
C ILE A 419 1.06 -34.60 -42.10
N ALA A 420 0.08 -33.92 -42.68
CA ALA A 420 0.29 -33.16 -43.91
C ALA A 420 1.14 -31.91 -43.62
N ASN A 421 2.09 -31.58 -44.50
CA ASN A 421 2.96 -30.40 -44.36
C ASN A 421 3.71 -30.33 -43.01
N LEU A 422 4.18 -31.47 -42.50
CA LEU A 422 5.03 -31.51 -41.32
C LEU A 422 6.38 -30.82 -41.62
N GLN A 423 6.75 -29.86 -40.78
CA GLN A 423 8.06 -29.22 -40.82
C GLN A 423 8.84 -29.56 -39.55
N VAL A 424 10.01 -30.19 -39.70
CA VAL A 424 10.93 -30.49 -38.61
C VAL A 424 12.28 -29.87 -38.93
N ALA A 425 12.82 -29.06 -38.02
CA ALA A 425 14.13 -28.44 -38.18
C ALA A 425 14.83 -28.21 -36.84
N ASN A 426 16.15 -28.41 -36.79
CA ASN A 426 17.00 -27.99 -35.67
C ASN A 426 16.58 -28.52 -34.28
N ASN A 427 15.94 -29.69 -34.22
CA ASN A 427 15.65 -30.32 -32.93
C ASN A 427 16.85 -31.14 -32.48
N LEU A 428 17.29 -30.91 -31.25
CA LEU A 428 18.42 -31.58 -30.64
C LEU A 428 17.92 -32.69 -29.74
N LEU A 429 18.34 -33.91 -30.05
CA LEU A 429 17.98 -35.14 -29.35
C LEU A 429 19.20 -35.67 -28.61
N ASP A 430 19.16 -35.64 -27.29
CA ASP A 430 20.14 -36.30 -26.44
C ASP A 430 19.56 -37.62 -25.90
N ARG A 431 20.28 -38.72 -26.16
CA ARG A 431 19.89 -40.10 -25.79
C ARG A 431 18.50 -40.57 -26.29
N LEU A 432 17.85 -39.83 -27.18
CA LEU A 432 16.65 -40.24 -27.90
C LEU A 432 17.03 -40.70 -29.32
N ALA A 433 16.51 -41.85 -29.75
CA ALA A 433 16.78 -42.36 -31.08
C ALA A 433 16.15 -41.46 -32.16
N MET A 434 16.92 -41.14 -33.20
CA MET A 434 16.43 -40.37 -34.34
C MET A 434 15.38 -41.17 -35.12
N SER A 435 14.30 -40.51 -35.53
CA SER A 435 13.34 -41.09 -36.47
C SER A 435 13.81 -40.95 -37.92
N THR A 436 13.03 -41.45 -38.89
CA THR A 436 13.27 -41.25 -40.33
C THR A 436 13.02 -39.81 -40.80
N THR A 437 12.52 -38.93 -39.95
CA THR A 437 12.20 -37.53 -40.30
C THR A 437 13.48 -36.67 -40.25
N ALA A 438 13.79 -35.95 -41.33
CA ALA A 438 14.92 -35.01 -41.37
C ALA A 438 14.72 -33.83 -40.39
N GLY A 439 15.81 -33.16 -40.00
CA GLY A 439 15.77 -32.00 -39.09
C GLY A 439 15.91 -32.32 -37.59
N GLN A 440 16.34 -33.54 -37.27
CA GLN A 440 16.77 -33.99 -35.94
C GLN A 440 18.29 -34.16 -35.92
N TYR A 441 18.91 -33.88 -34.78
CA TYR A 441 20.35 -34.02 -34.59
C TYR A 441 20.66 -34.68 -33.24
N SER A 442 21.66 -35.54 -33.16
CA SER A 442 22.13 -36.18 -31.92
C SER A 442 23.64 -36.02 -31.74
N GLY A 443 24.14 -36.24 -30.51
CA GLY A 443 25.58 -36.20 -30.21
C GLY A 443 26.24 -34.81 -30.33
N ASN A 444 25.43 -33.75 -30.34
CA ASN A 444 25.89 -32.39 -30.57
C ASN A 444 26.14 -31.58 -29.28
N LEU A 445 26.16 -32.23 -28.10
CA LEU A 445 26.36 -31.60 -26.79
C LEU A 445 27.63 -32.11 -26.10
N SER A 446 28.24 -31.23 -25.31
CA SER A 446 29.26 -31.52 -24.31
C SER A 446 28.71 -31.19 -22.93
N GLY A 447 29.00 -32.07 -21.95
CA GLY A 447 28.32 -32.11 -20.65
C GLY A 447 27.01 -32.92 -20.70
N ASP A 448 26.63 -33.51 -19.56
CA ASP A 448 25.33 -34.19 -19.41
C ASP A 448 24.27 -33.15 -19.01
N PRO A 449 23.27 -32.84 -19.86
CA PRO A 449 22.25 -31.87 -19.51
C PRO A 449 21.31 -32.43 -18.42
N GLN A 450 21.16 -31.71 -17.30
CA GLN A 450 20.25 -32.04 -16.18
C GLN A 450 19.29 -30.91 -15.79
N VAL A 451 17.97 -31.12 -15.82
CA VAL A 451 17.00 -30.15 -15.30
C VAL A 451 16.74 -30.45 -13.83
N SER A 452 16.86 -29.44 -12.97
CA SER A 452 16.46 -29.59 -11.57
C SER A 452 14.93 -29.60 -11.44
N ARG A 453 14.41 -30.08 -10.30
CA ARG A 453 12.97 -30.12 -10.02
C ARG A 453 12.29 -28.76 -9.90
N SER A 454 13.05 -27.67 -9.83
CA SER A 454 12.54 -26.30 -9.80
C SER A 454 12.51 -25.65 -11.18
N GLY A 455 12.94 -26.37 -12.23
CA GLY A 455 13.09 -25.83 -13.58
C GLY A 455 14.40 -25.07 -13.78
N ASN A 456 15.17 -24.85 -12.70
CA ASN A 456 16.50 -24.28 -12.77
C ASN A 456 17.45 -25.22 -13.51
N ARG A 457 18.33 -24.62 -14.31
CA ARG A 457 19.36 -25.31 -15.08
C ARG A 457 20.73 -24.99 -14.47
N PRO A 458 21.60 -25.99 -14.23
CA PRO A 458 22.98 -25.73 -13.84
C PRO A 458 23.68 -24.91 -14.94
N PHE A 459 24.66 -24.07 -14.57
CA PHE A 459 25.46 -23.32 -15.54
C PHE A 459 26.90 -23.87 -15.64
N PRO A 460 27.44 -24.17 -16.85
CA PRO A 460 26.74 -24.30 -18.12
C PRO A 460 25.84 -25.55 -18.15
N TYR A 461 24.62 -25.38 -18.67
CA TYR A 461 23.63 -26.47 -18.70
C TYR A 461 24.00 -27.53 -19.73
N TYR A 462 24.37 -27.08 -20.93
CA TYR A 462 24.99 -27.86 -21.98
C TYR A 462 25.83 -26.93 -22.86
N THR A 463 26.80 -27.47 -23.58
CA THR A 463 27.55 -26.70 -24.57
C THR A 463 27.56 -27.45 -25.89
N PRO A 464 27.13 -26.84 -27.01
CA PRO A 464 27.24 -27.49 -28.31
C PRO A 464 28.70 -27.91 -28.60
N VAL A 465 28.91 -29.13 -29.08
CA VAL A 465 30.26 -29.58 -29.47
C VAL A 465 30.81 -28.68 -30.58
N SER A 466 32.14 -28.46 -30.57
CA SER A 466 32.80 -27.65 -31.61
C SER A 466 32.47 -28.16 -33.02
N GLY A 467 32.04 -27.25 -33.91
CA GLY A 467 31.61 -27.59 -35.28
C GLY A 467 30.20 -28.16 -35.40
N SER A 468 29.41 -28.16 -34.32
CA SER A 468 27.98 -28.49 -34.39
C SER A 468 27.27 -27.60 -35.41
N ARG A 469 26.46 -28.21 -36.29
CA ARG A 469 25.62 -27.49 -37.28
C ARG A 469 24.57 -26.59 -36.63
N LEU A 470 24.38 -26.75 -35.33
CA LEU A 470 23.53 -25.90 -34.56
C LEU A 470 24.22 -24.55 -34.35
N ILE A 471 25.54 -24.51 -34.10
CA ILE A 471 26.31 -23.26 -33.92
C ILE A 471 26.23 -22.40 -35.20
N ASP A 472 25.86 -21.13 -35.06
CA ASP A 472 25.76 -20.14 -36.15
C ASP A 472 24.88 -20.55 -37.35
N GLY A 473 23.83 -21.36 -37.12
CA GLY A 473 22.88 -21.82 -38.14
C GLY A 473 21.96 -20.73 -38.73
N GLY A 474 21.95 -19.52 -38.15
CA GLY A 474 21.61 -18.25 -38.79
C GLY A 474 20.23 -18.04 -39.45
N ILE A 475 19.29 -18.99 -39.51
CA ILE A 475 18.09 -18.83 -40.35
C ILE A 475 16.83 -19.42 -39.68
N ASN A 476 15.85 -18.52 -39.40
CA ASN A 476 14.47 -18.76 -38.96
C ASN A 476 14.22 -19.22 -37.50
N VAL A 477 14.68 -18.40 -36.54
CA VAL A 477 14.54 -18.63 -35.08
C VAL A 477 13.34 -17.92 -34.42
N GLY A 478 12.43 -17.29 -35.16
CA GLY A 478 11.19 -16.72 -34.61
C GLY A 478 11.36 -15.44 -33.76
N LEU A 479 12.54 -15.18 -33.20
CA LEU A 479 13.00 -13.90 -32.63
C LEU A 479 14.46 -13.63 -33.06
N SER A 480 14.93 -12.38 -33.00
CA SER A 480 16.29 -12.03 -33.44
C SER A 480 17.30 -12.35 -32.34
N PHE A 481 18.31 -13.17 -32.64
CA PHE A 481 19.41 -13.48 -31.74
C PHE A 481 20.72 -12.79 -32.19
N THR A 482 21.50 -12.30 -31.23
CA THR A 482 22.86 -11.77 -31.45
C THR A 482 23.83 -12.40 -30.44
N GLY A 483 24.50 -13.51 -30.82
CA GLY A 483 25.49 -14.20 -29.97
C GLY A 483 26.24 -15.32 -30.70
N LEU A 484 27.10 -16.06 -29.99
CA LEU A 484 28.05 -17.06 -30.53
C LEU A 484 27.57 -18.54 -30.45
N ARG A 485 26.33 -18.80 -30.02
CA ARG A 485 25.73 -20.13 -29.84
C ARG A 485 24.24 -20.12 -30.26
N PRO A 486 23.56 -21.26 -30.48
CA PRO A 486 22.30 -21.28 -31.24
C PRO A 486 21.00 -21.58 -30.49
N ASP A 487 19.96 -20.73 -30.63
CA ASP A 487 18.63 -20.76 -29.97
C ASP A 487 17.92 -22.13 -29.87
N ILE A 488 18.31 -23.02 -28.93
CA ILE A 488 17.70 -24.34 -28.72
C ILE A 488 17.14 -24.50 -27.31
N GLY A 489 15.95 -25.08 -27.22
CA GLY A 489 15.27 -25.26 -25.94
C GLY A 489 14.72 -23.96 -25.39
N ALA A 490 14.31 -23.98 -24.12
CA ALA A 490 13.51 -22.91 -23.52
C ALA A 490 14.30 -21.73 -22.89
N SER A 491 15.63 -21.81 -22.84
CA SER A 491 16.50 -20.69 -22.41
C SER A 491 17.92 -20.93 -22.90
N GLU A 492 18.65 -19.85 -23.21
CA GLU A 492 20.05 -19.84 -23.64
C GLU A 492 20.81 -18.69 -23.03
N SER A 493 22.12 -18.84 -22.92
CA SER A 493 22.90 -17.99 -22.05
C SER A 493 24.37 -17.90 -22.53
N SER A 494 24.92 -16.68 -22.54
CA SER A 494 26.12 -16.30 -23.31
C SER A 494 27.42 -16.32 -22.48
N GLY A 495 28.01 -17.49 -22.27
CA GLY A 495 29.29 -17.60 -21.55
C GLY A 495 30.55 -17.27 -22.39
N THR A 496 31.38 -16.31 -21.92
CA THR A 496 32.86 -16.34 -22.01
C THR A 496 33.54 -15.37 -21.01
N GLY A 497 34.53 -15.86 -20.23
CA GLY A 497 35.66 -15.04 -19.77
C GLY A 497 36.19 -15.28 -18.34
N THR A 498 37.32 -15.97 -18.20
CA THR A 498 38.13 -16.01 -16.97
C THR A 498 38.90 -14.69 -16.77
N THR A 499 38.66 -13.95 -15.68
CA THR A 499 39.55 -12.90 -15.17
C THR A 499 40.22 -13.36 -13.86
N PRO A 500 41.43 -12.87 -13.53
CA PRO A 500 42.04 -13.16 -12.24
C PRO A 500 41.05 -12.68 -11.17
N SER A 501 40.81 -13.54 -10.17
CA SER A 501 39.90 -13.22 -9.08
C SER A 501 40.30 -11.88 -8.47
N ASN A 502 39.49 -10.85 -8.70
CA ASN A 502 39.64 -9.57 -8.03
C ASN A 502 39.55 -9.82 -6.53
N SER A 503 40.49 -9.30 -5.74
CA SER A 503 40.42 -9.45 -4.28
C SER A 503 39.65 -8.27 -3.72
N ASN A 504 38.70 -8.52 -2.82
CA ASN A 504 37.88 -7.43 -2.32
C ASN A 504 38.71 -6.41 -1.53
N PRO A 505 38.40 -5.10 -1.61
CA PRO A 505 39.04 -4.08 -0.79
C PRO A 505 38.75 -4.31 0.70
N THR A 506 39.46 -3.64 1.59
CA THR A 506 39.16 -3.60 3.03
C THR A 506 38.54 -2.26 3.39
N VAL A 507 37.59 -2.23 4.33
CA VAL A 507 37.02 -0.98 4.83
C VAL A 507 36.54 -1.09 6.27
N SER A 508 36.77 -0.03 7.05
CA SER A 508 36.29 0.11 8.42
C SER A 508 35.92 1.56 8.72
N ILE A 509 34.75 1.79 9.33
CA ILE A 509 34.39 3.10 9.89
C ILE A 509 35.27 3.36 11.13
N THR A 510 35.89 4.53 11.18
CA THR A 510 36.78 4.98 12.27
C THR A 510 36.11 6.02 13.17
N SER A 511 35.10 6.73 12.67
CA SER A 511 34.22 7.63 13.43
C SER A 511 32.83 7.63 12.80
N PRO A 512 31.73 7.70 13.57
CA PRO A 512 31.67 7.67 15.03
C PRO A 512 32.07 6.30 15.60
N ALA A 513 32.30 6.22 16.92
CA ALA A 513 32.57 4.95 17.59
C ALA A 513 31.29 4.08 17.67
N ASN A 514 31.46 2.75 17.71
CA ASN A 514 30.33 1.84 17.87
C ASN A 514 29.60 2.08 19.20
N ASN A 515 28.27 2.10 19.14
CA ASN A 515 27.32 2.51 20.17
C ASN A 515 27.42 3.97 20.61
N ALA A 516 27.96 4.88 19.78
CA ALA A 516 27.97 6.29 20.10
C ALA A 516 26.53 6.85 20.21
N THR A 517 26.31 7.74 21.17
CA THR A 517 25.03 8.41 21.36
C THR A 517 25.15 9.88 20.96
N VAL A 518 24.24 10.34 20.10
CA VAL A 518 24.19 11.71 19.59
C VAL A 518 22.78 12.28 19.77
N ASN A 519 22.63 13.60 19.85
CA ASN A 519 21.31 14.22 20.00
C ASN A 519 20.71 14.56 18.63
N GLN A 520 19.39 14.39 18.47
CA GLN A 520 18.69 14.80 17.25
C GLN A 520 19.02 16.26 16.91
N GLY A 521 19.30 16.54 15.64
CA GLY A 521 19.66 17.88 15.15
C GLY A 521 21.15 18.20 15.18
N THR A 522 22.01 17.32 15.72
CA THR A 522 23.47 17.40 15.54
C THR A 522 23.91 16.72 14.25
N SER A 523 25.03 17.17 13.66
CA SER A 523 25.61 16.51 12.48
C SER A 523 26.56 15.38 12.91
N VAL A 524 26.46 14.22 12.26
CA VAL A 524 27.31 13.05 12.51
C VAL A 524 28.37 12.98 11.43
N THR A 525 29.65 13.10 11.80
CA THR A 525 30.76 12.91 10.85
C THR A 525 31.14 11.43 10.81
N ILE A 526 31.00 10.83 9.65
CA ILE A 526 31.33 9.43 9.36
C ILE A 526 32.67 9.41 8.63
N ALA A 527 33.70 8.85 9.22
CA ALA A 527 35.02 8.67 8.62
C ALA A 527 35.32 7.19 8.45
N ALA A 528 35.98 6.81 7.36
CA ALA A 528 36.35 5.42 7.10
C ALA A 528 37.79 5.30 6.56
N ASN A 529 38.47 4.24 6.99
CA ASN A 529 39.69 3.77 6.36
C ASN A 529 39.34 2.67 5.36
N ALA A 530 39.81 2.80 4.12
CA ALA A 530 39.69 1.79 3.10
C ALA A 530 41.00 1.61 2.33
N SER A 531 41.34 0.37 1.98
CA SER A 531 42.54 0.02 1.21
C SER A 531 42.31 -1.25 0.41
N ASP A 532 42.91 -1.36 -0.77
CA ASP A 532 42.84 -2.55 -1.61
C ASP A 532 44.23 -3.17 -1.81
N SER A 533 44.29 -4.51 -1.89
CA SER A 533 45.55 -5.27 -1.86
C SER A 533 46.12 -5.60 -3.24
N ASP A 534 45.28 -5.68 -4.27
CA ASP A 534 45.68 -5.92 -5.67
C ASP A 534 45.25 -4.80 -6.63
N GLY A 535 44.88 -3.64 -6.08
CA GLY A 535 44.37 -2.48 -6.81
C GLY A 535 44.25 -1.23 -5.93
N THR A 536 43.30 -0.35 -6.25
CA THR A 536 43.05 0.91 -5.55
C THR A 536 41.57 1.06 -5.23
N VAL A 537 41.23 1.74 -4.13
CA VAL A 537 39.82 2.03 -3.79
C VAL A 537 39.31 3.18 -4.65
N SER A 538 38.38 2.89 -5.55
CA SER A 538 37.77 3.88 -6.46
C SER A 538 36.78 4.80 -5.75
N LYS A 539 36.03 4.29 -4.74
CA LYS A 539 35.11 5.09 -3.91
C LYS A 539 34.80 4.42 -2.57
N VAL A 540 34.40 5.23 -1.59
CA VAL A 540 33.76 4.79 -0.35
C VAL A 540 32.39 5.44 -0.22
N GLU A 541 31.37 4.62 -0.02
CA GLU A 541 29.99 5.02 0.12
C GLU A 541 29.53 4.80 1.57
N PHE A 542 28.97 5.85 2.19
CA PHE A 542 28.53 5.85 3.58
C PHE A 542 27.01 5.66 3.64
N TYR A 543 26.54 4.75 4.47
CA TYR A 543 25.14 4.38 4.57
C TYR A 543 24.62 4.40 6.00
N TYR A 544 23.31 4.56 6.12
CA TYR A 544 22.50 4.08 7.24
C TYR A 544 21.47 3.08 6.69
N GLY A 545 21.50 1.83 7.16
CA GLY A 545 20.62 0.78 6.62
C GLY A 545 20.86 0.53 5.14
N SER A 546 19.85 0.76 4.29
CA SER A 546 19.94 0.74 2.82
C SER A 546 20.01 2.14 2.18
N THR A 547 19.88 3.21 2.97
CA THR A 547 19.92 4.59 2.49
C THR A 547 21.37 5.05 2.33
N LEU A 548 21.76 5.41 1.11
CA LEU A 548 23.03 6.08 0.84
C LEU A 548 22.99 7.49 1.45
N LEU A 549 23.93 7.77 2.33
CA LEU A 549 24.10 9.08 2.95
C LEU A 549 24.98 9.97 2.06
N GLY A 550 26.09 9.42 1.57
CA GLY A 550 26.97 10.11 0.63
C GLY A 550 28.13 9.23 0.17
N THR A 551 28.84 9.73 -0.84
CA THR A 551 29.96 9.06 -1.50
C THR A 551 31.18 9.95 -1.43
N ASP A 552 32.33 9.39 -1.11
CA ASP A 552 33.64 10.05 -1.19
C ASP A 552 34.56 9.21 -2.09
N THR A 553 35.14 9.85 -3.10
CA THR A 553 36.02 9.20 -4.08
C THR A 553 37.50 9.44 -3.78
N SER A 554 37.83 10.17 -2.70
CA SER A 554 39.21 10.51 -2.35
C SER A 554 39.54 10.21 -0.89
N SER A 555 40.66 9.52 -0.64
CA SER A 555 41.16 9.28 0.72
C SER A 555 41.82 10.56 1.29
N PRO A 556 41.59 10.93 2.58
CA PRO A 556 40.84 10.19 3.59
C PRO A 556 39.32 10.32 3.42
N TYR A 557 38.63 9.16 3.42
CA TYR A 557 37.21 9.09 3.12
C TYR A 557 36.36 9.57 4.30
N SER A 558 35.50 10.58 4.07
CA SER A 558 34.59 11.08 5.10
C SER A 558 33.29 11.66 4.55
N PHE A 559 32.24 11.63 5.37
CA PHE A 559 30.94 12.21 5.07
C PHE A 559 30.29 12.85 6.31
N VAL A 560 29.70 14.04 6.15
CA VAL A 560 29.00 14.74 7.23
C VAL A 560 27.49 14.58 7.06
N TRP A 561 26.88 13.77 7.90
CA TRP A 561 25.45 13.52 7.91
C TRP A 561 24.73 14.54 8.80
N SER A 562 24.03 15.50 8.17
CA SER A 562 23.36 16.62 8.86
C SER A 562 21.89 16.32 9.17
N ASN A 563 21.35 16.97 10.22
CA ASN A 563 19.93 16.91 10.61
C ASN A 563 19.39 15.49 10.85
N VAL A 564 20.19 14.64 11.50
CA VAL A 564 19.83 13.25 11.74
C VAL A 564 18.60 13.17 12.67
N GLY A 565 17.59 12.41 12.24
CA GLY A 565 16.40 12.12 13.03
C GLY A 565 16.70 11.31 14.28
N ALA A 566 15.72 11.20 15.18
CA ALA A 566 15.85 10.33 16.33
C ALA A 566 15.67 8.85 15.94
N GLY A 567 16.46 7.98 16.54
CA GLY A 567 16.41 6.55 16.30
C GLY A 567 17.77 5.88 16.54
N SER A 568 17.79 4.56 16.47
CA SER A 568 19.04 3.81 16.41
C SER A 568 19.41 3.57 14.96
N TYR A 569 20.65 3.89 14.62
CA TYR A 569 21.18 3.87 13.26
C TYR A 569 22.38 2.94 13.20
N ALA A 570 22.35 1.95 12.31
CA ALA A 570 23.52 1.16 11.98
C ALA A 570 24.21 1.78 10.76
N LEU A 571 25.34 2.42 10.99
CA LEU A 571 26.18 3.01 9.94
C LEU A 571 27.07 1.94 9.32
N LYS A 572 27.27 2.00 8.02
CA LYS A 572 28.26 1.16 7.32
C LYS A 572 28.92 1.95 6.19
N ALA A 573 30.17 1.63 5.91
CA ALA A 573 30.90 2.14 4.76
C ALA A 573 31.13 0.98 3.78
N ILE A 574 30.97 1.23 2.49
CA ILE A 574 31.27 0.28 1.42
C ILE A 574 32.41 0.85 0.60
N ALA A 575 33.56 0.19 0.60
CA ALA A 575 34.64 0.52 -0.32
C ALA A 575 34.50 -0.31 -1.58
N THR A 576 34.63 0.33 -2.74
CA THR A 576 34.71 -0.33 -4.07
C THR A 576 36.10 -0.09 -4.64
N ASP A 577 36.73 -1.11 -5.21
CA ASP A 577 38.04 -0.99 -5.86
C ASP A 577 37.93 -0.52 -7.33
N ASP A 578 39.07 -0.44 -8.03
CA ASP A 578 39.20 -0.02 -9.43
C ASP A 578 38.76 -1.10 -10.44
N LYS A 579 38.47 -2.32 -9.97
CA LYS A 579 37.98 -3.45 -10.77
C LYS A 579 36.55 -3.86 -10.39
N GLY A 580 35.90 -3.10 -9.50
CA GLY A 580 34.49 -3.21 -9.13
C GLY A 580 34.17 -4.18 -8.00
N ALA A 581 35.15 -4.84 -7.34
CA ALA A 581 34.83 -5.58 -6.12
C ALA A 581 34.67 -4.61 -4.95
N SER A 582 33.89 -5.05 -3.97
CA SER A 582 33.55 -4.20 -2.83
C SER A 582 33.51 -5.00 -1.54
N THR A 583 33.80 -4.30 -0.45
CA THR A 583 33.63 -4.81 0.91
C THR A 583 32.79 -3.84 1.69
N THR A 584 31.92 -4.38 2.53
CA THR A 584 31.15 -3.60 3.51
C THR A 584 31.84 -3.69 4.87
N SER A 585 32.02 -2.55 5.53
CA SER A 585 32.58 -2.51 6.88
C SER A 585 31.68 -3.26 7.87
N SER A 586 32.24 -3.70 9.00
CA SER A 586 31.40 -4.04 10.15
C SER A 586 30.50 -2.83 10.49
N PRO A 587 29.23 -3.07 10.85
CA PRO A 587 28.32 -1.98 11.17
C PRO A 587 28.74 -1.27 12.46
N VAL A 588 28.67 0.06 12.44
CA VAL A 588 28.83 0.93 13.61
C VAL A 588 27.45 1.41 14.00
N SER A 589 26.91 0.86 15.09
CA SER A 589 25.65 1.32 15.66
C SER A 589 25.85 2.67 16.32
N ILE A 590 24.93 3.61 16.12
CA ILE A 590 24.81 4.83 16.90
C ILE A 590 23.36 4.99 17.32
N THR A 591 23.12 5.69 18.42
CA THR A 591 21.76 6.06 18.84
C THR A 591 21.63 7.57 18.78
N VAL A 592 20.75 8.07 17.93
CA VAL A 592 20.34 9.46 17.95
C VAL A 592 19.12 9.58 18.85
N LEU A 593 19.28 10.22 19.99
CA LEU A 593 18.20 10.33 20.97
C LEU A 593 17.12 11.28 20.46
N ALA A 594 15.86 10.84 20.61
CA ALA A 594 14.72 11.71 20.44
C ALA A 594 14.80 12.86 21.43
N PRO A 595 14.37 14.07 21.05
CA PRO A 595 14.04 15.08 22.01
C PRO A 595 12.98 14.46 22.93
N VAL A 596 13.23 14.47 24.24
CA VAL A 596 12.20 14.07 25.20
C VAL A 596 10.95 14.90 24.92
N GLU A 597 9.85 14.22 24.58
CA GLU A 597 8.59 14.88 24.26
C GLU A 597 8.07 15.65 25.49
N PRO A 598 7.58 16.89 25.32
CA PRO A 598 7.09 17.65 26.47
C PRO A 598 5.90 16.97 27.14
N VAL A 599 6.00 16.72 28.45
CA VAL A 599 4.88 16.18 29.23
C VAL A 599 3.82 17.27 29.40
N ALA A 600 2.57 16.97 29.02
CA ALA A 600 1.47 17.91 29.22
C ALA A 600 1.16 18.08 30.72
N LEU A 601 1.07 19.32 31.20
CA LEU A 601 0.60 19.66 32.55
C LEU A 601 -0.80 20.29 32.48
N PRO A 602 -1.77 19.88 33.33
CA PRO A 602 -1.65 18.93 34.44
C PRO A 602 -1.31 17.49 34.01
N GLY A 603 -0.44 16.83 34.76
CA GLY A 603 0.05 15.50 34.42
C GLY A 603 1.13 14.98 35.37
N THR A 604 1.46 13.70 35.22
CA THR A 604 2.56 13.04 35.94
C THR A 604 3.77 12.92 35.03
N ILE A 605 4.92 13.40 35.51
CA ILE A 605 6.24 13.24 34.92
C ILE A 605 6.94 12.14 35.71
N GLN A 606 7.33 11.06 35.03
CA GLN A 606 8.18 10.04 35.64
C GLN A 606 9.59 10.62 35.87
N ALA A 607 10.18 10.41 37.04
CA ALA A 607 11.44 11.07 37.39
C ALA A 607 12.59 10.64 36.48
N GLU A 608 12.56 9.40 36.00
CA GLU A 608 13.49 8.83 35.03
C GLU A 608 13.35 9.42 33.61
N ASN A 609 12.28 10.17 33.31
CA ASN A 609 12.01 10.75 31.99
C ASN A 609 12.53 12.20 31.85
N PHE A 610 13.78 12.44 32.23
CA PHE A 610 14.42 13.76 32.11
C PHE A 610 15.02 14.00 30.72
N SER A 611 15.00 15.26 30.28
CA SER A 611 15.57 15.77 29.03
C SER A 611 17.05 16.13 29.10
N ALA A 612 17.57 16.39 30.31
CA ALA A 612 18.99 16.51 30.63
C ALA A 612 19.18 16.28 32.14
N MET A 613 20.35 15.83 32.57
CA MET A 613 20.65 15.65 34.00
C MET A 613 22.13 15.89 34.31
N SER A 614 22.44 15.98 35.60
CA SER A 614 23.80 15.93 36.12
C SER A 614 23.84 15.22 37.47
N GLY A 615 24.78 14.28 37.61
CA GLY A 615 25.15 13.64 38.89
C GLY A 615 24.30 12.45 39.35
N ILE A 616 23.12 12.24 38.76
CA ILE A 616 22.17 11.22 39.22
C ILE A 616 22.39 9.84 38.58
N GLN A 617 21.76 8.80 39.16
CA GLN A 617 21.65 7.46 38.57
C GLN A 617 20.20 6.95 38.65
N LEU A 618 19.88 5.95 37.82
CA LEU A 618 18.59 5.26 37.86
C LEU A 618 18.70 3.91 38.58
N GLU A 619 17.67 3.55 39.34
CA GLU A 619 17.56 2.23 39.99
C GLU A 619 16.09 1.73 39.98
N SER A 620 15.86 0.45 40.26
CA SER A 620 14.50 -0.09 40.33
C SER A 620 13.76 0.38 41.59
N THR A 621 12.52 0.83 41.42
CA THR A 621 11.70 1.31 42.54
C THR A 621 10.84 0.20 43.14
N SER A 622 10.68 0.20 44.47
CA SER A 622 9.67 -0.63 45.14
C SER A 622 8.35 0.11 45.40
N ASP A 623 8.18 1.33 44.88
CA ASP A 623 6.95 2.10 45.02
C ASP A 623 5.80 1.51 44.20
N THR A 624 4.59 1.99 44.46
CA THR A 624 3.38 1.51 43.82
C THR A 624 3.40 1.88 42.33
N GLY A 625 3.25 0.89 41.45
CA GLY A 625 3.34 1.07 39.99
C GLY A 625 4.58 0.46 39.33
N GLY A 626 5.62 0.11 40.11
CA GLY A 626 6.90 -0.40 39.59
C GLY A 626 7.65 0.65 38.74
N GLY A 627 8.72 0.23 38.04
CA GLY A 627 9.51 1.09 37.15
C GLY A 627 10.92 1.38 37.66
N GLN A 628 11.48 2.54 37.29
CA GLN A 628 12.74 3.05 37.81
C GLN A 628 12.53 4.36 38.59
N ASN A 629 13.31 4.61 39.63
CA ASN A 629 13.40 5.92 40.28
C ASN A 629 14.78 6.54 40.01
N VAL A 630 14.88 7.85 40.24
CA VAL A 630 16.17 8.55 40.29
C VAL A 630 16.73 8.44 41.70
N GLY A 631 17.99 8.01 41.82
CA GLY A 631 18.71 7.87 43.07
C GLY A 631 20.15 8.39 42.97
N PHE A 632 20.92 8.19 44.04
CA PHE A 632 22.28 8.72 44.20
C PHE A 632 22.35 10.26 44.08
N ILE A 633 21.26 10.94 44.44
CA ILE A 633 21.16 12.40 44.29
C ILE A 633 22.02 13.08 45.36
N GLU A 634 23.08 13.76 44.93
CA GLU A 634 23.98 14.56 45.75
C GLU A 634 23.64 16.06 45.67
N THR A 635 24.25 16.84 46.57
CA THR A 635 24.07 18.30 46.58
C THR A 635 24.64 18.90 45.30
N GLY A 636 23.81 19.60 44.53
CA GLY A 636 24.19 20.23 43.26
C GLY A 636 23.71 19.51 42.01
N ASP A 637 23.21 18.28 42.16
CA ASP A 637 22.65 17.48 41.07
C ASP A 637 21.34 18.06 40.55
N TRP A 638 20.99 17.74 39.31
CA TRP A 638 19.75 18.23 38.71
C TRP A 638 19.22 17.38 37.56
N MET A 639 17.92 17.55 37.28
CA MET A 639 17.22 16.99 36.12
C MET A 639 16.33 18.05 35.47
N ASP A 640 16.39 18.17 34.15
CA ASP A 640 15.53 19.04 33.34
C ASP A 640 14.39 18.25 32.70
N TYR A 641 13.17 18.74 32.78
CA TYR A 641 11.97 18.14 32.19
C TYR A 641 11.32 19.11 31.23
N LYS A 642 11.13 18.67 29.99
CA LYS A 642 10.32 19.40 29.01
C LYS A 642 8.85 19.19 29.34
N VAL A 643 8.10 20.27 29.46
CA VAL A 643 6.68 20.24 29.77
C VAL A 643 5.91 21.17 28.84
N THR A 644 4.66 20.82 28.54
CA THR A 644 3.71 21.72 27.88
C THR A 644 2.59 22.02 28.86
N VAL A 645 2.57 23.25 29.36
CA VAL A 645 1.55 23.69 30.31
C VAL A 645 0.30 24.10 29.53
N ALA A 646 -0.77 23.32 29.64
CA ALA A 646 -2.00 23.53 28.87
C ALA A 646 -2.67 24.89 29.20
N THR A 647 -2.51 25.37 30.44
CA THR A 647 -3.08 26.65 30.88
C THR A 647 -2.15 27.31 31.90
N ALA A 648 -1.84 28.60 31.74
CA ALA A 648 -1.03 29.33 32.71
C ALA A 648 -1.77 29.37 34.06
N GLY A 649 -1.07 29.21 35.17
CA GLY A 649 -1.73 29.25 36.48
C GLY A 649 -0.87 28.70 37.61
N ASN A 650 -1.48 28.62 38.79
CA ASN A 650 -0.87 27.97 39.93
C ASN A 650 -1.06 26.46 39.82
N TYR A 651 0.05 25.73 39.90
CA TYR A 651 0.08 24.29 39.92
C TYR A 651 0.55 23.82 41.29
N GLN A 652 -0.17 22.86 41.87
CA GLN A 652 0.37 22.08 42.97
C GLN A 652 1.29 21.03 42.36
N VAL A 653 2.59 21.17 42.58
CA VAL A 653 3.60 20.21 42.16
C VAL A 653 3.91 19.30 43.34
N GLN A 654 3.67 18.02 43.14
CA GLN A 654 3.93 16.96 44.09
C GLN A 654 5.19 16.19 43.67
N TYR A 655 6.04 15.85 44.63
CA TYR A 655 7.23 15.02 44.44
C TYR A 655 7.07 13.75 45.27
N ARG A 656 7.26 12.60 44.63
CA ARG A 656 7.26 11.30 45.30
C ARG A 656 8.68 10.92 45.67
N VAL A 657 9.05 11.11 46.93
CA VAL A 657 10.45 11.04 47.40
C VAL A 657 10.65 9.96 48.46
N ALA A 658 11.86 9.43 48.56
CA ALA A 658 12.30 8.54 49.64
C ALA A 658 13.66 8.99 50.20
N SER A 659 13.85 8.93 51.52
CA SER A 659 15.10 9.30 52.18
C SER A 659 15.24 8.63 53.54
N PRO A 660 16.41 8.06 53.89
CA PRO A 660 16.64 7.47 55.21
C PRO A 660 16.83 8.51 56.33
N ALA A 661 17.14 9.77 56.01
CA ALA A 661 17.43 10.82 57.00
C ALA A 661 16.90 12.19 56.54
N ALA A 662 16.56 13.07 57.48
CA ALA A 662 16.15 14.42 57.14
C ALA A 662 17.36 15.26 56.71
N GLY A 663 17.18 16.16 55.73
CA GLY A 663 18.26 17.06 55.28
C GLY A 663 18.31 17.31 53.78
N GLY A 664 17.55 16.56 52.97
CA GLY A 664 17.45 16.81 51.53
C GLY A 664 16.59 18.02 51.19
N SER A 665 16.81 18.62 50.01
CA SER A 665 16.02 19.75 49.52
C SER A 665 15.96 19.80 47.99
N ILE A 666 14.74 19.95 47.48
CA ILE A 666 14.43 20.09 46.05
C ILE A 666 14.11 21.54 45.73
N GLN A 667 14.71 22.07 44.66
CA GLN A 667 14.31 23.33 44.04
C GLN A 667 13.72 23.06 42.66
N LEU A 668 12.49 23.54 42.41
CA LEU A 668 11.95 23.60 41.07
C LEU A 668 12.30 24.94 40.45
N ARG A 669 12.95 24.94 39.29
CA ARG A 669 13.41 26.14 38.60
C ARG A 669 12.87 26.19 37.17
N SER A 670 12.73 27.40 36.62
CA SER A 670 12.55 27.65 35.20
C SER A 670 13.67 28.59 34.74
N GLY A 671 14.60 28.06 33.95
CA GLY A 671 15.88 28.73 33.69
C GLY A 671 16.66 29.01 34.98
N ALA A 672 17.10 30.26 35.17
CA ALA A 672 17.81 30.69 36.38
C ALA A 672 16.87 30.96 37.58
N THR A 673 15.56 31.05 37.35
CA THR A 673 14.58 31.44 38.38
C THR A 673 14.15 30.24 39.21
N THR A 674 14.29 30.32 40.54
CA THR A 674 13.72 29.33 41.46
C THR A 674 12.24 29.61 41.69
N LEU A 675 11.37 28.66 41.32
CA LEU A 675 9.92 28.74 41.46
C LEU A 675 9.46 28.29 42.86
N ALA A 676 10.08 27.25 43.40
CA ALA A 676 9.84 26.77 44.76
C ALA A 676 11.07 26.04 45.31
N THR A 677 11.21 26.04 46.64
CA THR A 677 12.14 25.17 47.39
C THR A 677 11.32 24.33 48.36
N THR A 678 11.51 23.01 48.34
CA THR A 678 10.79 22.04 49.15
C THR A 678 11.78 21.18 49.93
N ALA A 679 11.61 21.07 51.25
CA ALA A 679 12.44 20.20 52.08
C ALA A 679 12.00 18.74 51.97
N VAL A 680 12.97 17.82 52.03
CA VAL A 680 12.75 16.37 52.06
C VAL A 680 13.03 15.86 53.48
N ALA A 681 11.99 15.35 54.14
CA ALA A 681 12.10 14.74 55.46
C ALA A 681 12.51 13.26 55.37
N ALA A 682 12.94 12.68 56.51
CA ALA A 682 13.19 11.24 56.60
C ALA A 682 11.87 10.48 56.35
N THR A 683 11.87 9.58 55.37
CA THR A 683 10.74 8.71 55.04
C THR A 683 10.89 7.30 55.61
N GLY A 684 12.07 6.97 56.15
CA GLY A 684 12.37 5.69 56.82
C GLY A 684 13.26 4.73 56.03
N GLY A 685 13.61 5.06 54.79
CA GLY A 685 14.52 4.25 53.97
C GLY A 685 14.58 4.73 52.51
N TRP A 686 15.57 4.22 51.74
CA TRP A 686 15.81 4.60 50.34
C TRP A 686 14.69 4.23 49.36
N GLN A 687 13.82 3.29 49.75
CA GLN A 687 12.72 2.80 48.93
C GLN A 687 11.37 2.90 49.68
N THR A 688 11.32 3.71 50.75
CA THR A 688 10.10 4.01 51.49
C THR A 688 9.61 5.40 51.09
N TYR A 689 8.53 5.49 50.30
CA TYR A 689 8.16 6.74 49.63
C TYR A 689 7.07 7.53 50.36
N GLN A 690 7.24 8.85 50.37
CA GLN A 690 6.22 9.83 50.77
C GLN A 690 6.02 10.87 49.67
N THR A 691 4.85 11.50 49.65
CA THR A 691 4.54 12.57 48.70
C THR A 691 4.62 13.91 49.40
N ILE A 692 5.50 14.79 48.92
CA ILE A 692 5.63 16.18 49.36
C ILE A 692 5.16 17.11 48.25
N ASN A 693 4.84 18.37 48.55
CA ASN A 693 4.30 19.28 47.54
C ASN A 693 4.77 20.73 47.71
N ALA A 694 4.65 21.50 46.63
CA ALA A 694 4.80 22.94 46.58
C ALA A 694 3.82 23.53 45.57
N THR A 695 3.47 24.80 45.75
CA THR A 695 2.66 25.54 44.77
C THR A 695 3.57 26.45 43.95
N VAL A 696 3.48 26.37 42.63
CA VAL A 696 4.28 27.18 41.70
C VAL A 696 3.39 27.81 40.64
N SER A 697 3.74 29.01 40.19
CA SER A 697 3.08 29.64 39.05
C SER A 697 3.81 29.28 37.76
N LEU A 698 3.11 28.66 36.82
CA LEU A 698 3.66 28.24 35.54
C LEU A 698 2.96 28.98 34.40
N PRO A 699 3.71 29.58 33.46
CA PRO A 699 3.13 30.13 32.23
C PRO A 699 2.62 29.00 31.31
N ALA A 700 1.63 29.29 30.48
CA ALA A 700 1.14 28.36 29.45
C ALA A 700 2.21 28.14 28.37
N GLY A 701 2.13 27.00 27.70
CA GLY A 701 3.03 26.66 26.60
C GLY A 701 4.19 25.78 27.02
N SER A 702 5.06 25.50 26.05
CA SER A 702 6.20 24.62 26.25
C SER A 702 7.32 25.31 27.01
N GLN A 703 7.80 24.70 28.08
CA GLN A 703 8.91 25.18 28.89
C GLN A 703 9.74 24.02 29.44
N THR A 704 10.95 24.32 29.91
CA THR A 704 11.81 23.35 30.60
C THR A 704 11.83 23.67 32.08
N LEU A 705 11.41 22.72 32.91
CA LEU A 705 11.48 22.81 34.36
C LEU A 705 12.65 22.00 34.88
N ARG A 706 13.47 22.60 35.75
CA ARG A 706 14.59 21.92 36.41
C ARG A 706 14.22 21.53 37.82
N VAL A 707 14.41 20.27 38.17
CA VAL A 707 14.53 19.80 39.55
C VAL A 707 15.99 19.87 39.93
N TYR A 708 16.36 20.73 40.87
CA TYR A 708 17.72 20.93 41.36
C TYR A 708 17.82 20.51 42.84
N ALA A 709 18.76 19.63 43.16
CA ALA A 709 19.01 19.18 44.52
C ALA A 709 19.85 20.21 45.28
N ALA A 710 19.19 21.14 45.98
CA ALA A 710 19.87 22.13 46.82
C ALA A 710 20.57 21.48 48.03
N ALA A 711 20.09 20.31 48.45
CA ALA A 711 20.79 19.38 49.33
C ALA A 711 20.38 17.96 48.93
N GLY A 712 21.35 17.06 48.72
CA GLY A 712 21.11 15.68 48.28
C GLY A 712 20.55 14.75 49.35
N GLY A 713 20.70 13.43 49.16
CA GLY A 713 20.34 12.40 50.14
C GLY A 713 18.89 11.91 50.05
N PHE A 714 18.29 11.93 48.86
CA PHE A 714 16.95 11.41 48.61
C PHE A 714 16.86 10.73 47.24
N ASN A 715 15.85 9.89 47.07
CA ASN A 715 15.41 9.31 45.81
C ASN A 715 14.12 10.01 45.35
N LEU A 716 13.91 10.12 44.03
CA LEU A 716 12.70 10.71 43.42
C LEU A 716 12.10 9.72 42.42
N ASN A 717 10.81 9.41 42.56
CA ASN A 717 10.10 8.46 41.71
C ASN A 717 9.30 9.16 40.60
N TRP A 718 8.48 10.14 40.96
CA TRP A 718 7.73 10.94 39.98
C TRP A 718 7.44 12.34 40.50
N ILE A 719 7.12 13.23 39.56
CA ILE A 719 6.65 14.59 39.80
C ILE A 719 5.25 14.68 39.21
N GLN A 720 4.26 15.11 39.98
CA GLN A 720 2.90 15.32 39.47
C GLN A 720 2.53 16.78 39.63
N ALA A 721 2.17 17.46 38.54
CA ALA A 721 1.62 18.79 38.60
C ALA A 721 0.12 18.71 38.36
N SER A 722 -0.68 19.08 39.35
CA SER A 722 -2.11 19.30 39.20
C SER A 722 -2.40 20.80 39.18
N ALA A 723 -3.37 21.24 38.38
CA ALA A 723 -3.86 22.62 38.51
C ALA A 723 -4.35 22.80 39.96
N ALA A 724 -3.82 23.81 40.66
CA ALA A 724 -4.19 24.02 42.06
C ALA A 724 -5.69 24.32 42.13
N SER A 725 -6.46 23.49 42.83
CA SER A 725 -7.90 23.69 42.96
C SER A 725 -8.17 24.98 43.75
N THR A 726 -8.72 25.99 43.08
CA THR A 726 -9.45 27.07 43.74
C THR A 726 -10.92 26.68 43.79
N THR A 727 -11.34 25.86 44.75
CA THR A 727 -12.78 25.69 45.03
C THR A 727 -13.14 26.65 46.17
N PRO A 728 -14.15 27.56 46.06
CA PRO A 728 -15.45 27.47 45.36
C PRO A 728 -15.87 28.77 44.57
N PRO A 729 -17.17 29.05 44.33
CA PRO A 729 -18.03 28.71 43.17
C PRO A 729 -17.88 29.62 41.91
N VAL A 730 -18.45 29.14 40.80
CA VAL A 730 -18.53 29.66 39.41
C VAL A 730 -18.36 31.17 39.17
N SER A 731 -17.46 31.53 38.25
CA SER A 731 -17.55 32.76 37.45
C SER A 731 -17.51 32.35 35.98
N SER A 732 -18.65 32.47 35.30
CA SER A 732 -18.78 32.29 33.86
C SER A 732 -17.95 33.37 33.15
N GLY A 733 -16.79 33.01 32.59
CA GLY A 733 -16.09 33.89 31.66
C GLY A 733 -17.03 34.29 30.52
N LEU A 734 -16.97 35.55 30.07
CA LEU A 734 -17.86 36.10 29.05
C LEU A 734 -17.85 35.21 27.79
N PRO A 735 -19.02 34.75 27.29
CA PRO A 735 -19.06 33.81 26.17
C PRO A 735 -18.56 34.48 24.89
N ILE A 736 -17.81 33.71 24.10
CA ILE A 736 -17.34 34.08 22.76
C ILE A 736 -17.82 33.00 21.79
N PRO A 737 -18.64 33.32 20.76
CA PRO A 737 -19.08 34.65 20.33
C PRO A 737 -19.89 35.44 21.38
N GLY A 738 -19.73 36.76 21.42
CA GLY A 738 -20.37 37.64 22.40
C GLY A 738 -19.75 39.05 22.47
N ILE A 739 -20.37 39.95 23.22
CA ILE A 739 -19.87 41.32 23.48
C ILE A 739 -19.14 41.35 24.81
N VAL A 740 -17.95 41.94 24.80
CA VAL A 740 -17.15 42.29 25.98
C VAL A 740 -17.23 43.80 26.16
N GLN A 741 -17.84 44.24 27.26
CA GLN A 741 -17.88 45.66 27.63
C GLN A 741 -16.48 46.11 28.09
N ALA A 742 -16.00 47.27 27.64
CA ALA A 742 -14.63 47.70 27.91
C ALA A 742 -14.40 47.93 29.40
N GLU A 743 -15.38 48.50 30.09
CA GLU A 743 -15.42 48.70 31.54
C GLU A 743 -15.56 47.40 32.34
N GLY A 744 -15.85 46.28 31.67
CA GLY A 744 -16.00 44.94 32.25
C GLY A 744 -14.69 44.20 32.47
N TYR A 745 -13.55 44.90 32.50
CA TYR A 745 -12.24 44.28 32.70
C TYR A 745 -12.11 43.63 34.08
N THR A 746 -11.39 42.52 34.14
CA THR A 746 -11.05 41.83 35.39
C THR A 746 -9.77 42.36 36.01
N GLN A 747 -8.85 42.88 35.19
CA GLN A 747 -7.64 43.60 35.60
C GLN A 747 -7.31 44.69 34.58
N GLN A 748 -6.61 45.74 35.00
CA GLN A 748 -6.18 46.82 34.11
C GLN A 748 -4.88 47.46 34.58
N SER A 749 -4.21 48.19 33.69
CA SER A 749 -3.16 49.15 34.04
C SER A 749 -3.33 50.44 33.24
N GLY A 750 -3.30 51.58 33.95
CA GLY A 750 -3.22 52.93 33.40
C GLY A 750 -4.55 53.56 32.97
N VAL A 751 -5.64 52.79 32.87
CA VAL A 751 -6.91 53.27 32.32
C VAL A 751 -7.90 53.73 33.39
N GLN A 752 -8.88 54.55 33.00
CA GLN A 752 -9.96 55.02 33.88
C GLN A 752 -11.33 54.87 33.19
N LYS A 753 -12.39 54.76 33.99
CA LYS A 753 -13.77 54.71 33.50
C LYS A 753 -14.39 56.10 33.48
N GLU A 754 -15.20 56.39 32.49
CA GLU A 754 -16.07 57.57 32.43
C GLU A 754 -17.45 57.24 31.87
N ALA A 755 -18.41 58.16 32.00
CA ALA A 755 -19.74 57.96 31.45
C ALA A 755 -19.73 58.14 29.93
N THR A 756 -20.21 57.13 29.20
CA THR A 756 -20.22 57.18 27.72
C THR A 756 -21.40 57.98 27.18
N LYS A 757 -21.15 58.71 26.08
CA LYS A 757 -22.20 59.31 25.25
C LYS A 757 -22.59 58.43 24.06
N ASP A 758 -22.05 57.21 23.95
CA ASP A 758 -22.39 56.28 22.88
C ASP A 758 -23.83 55.73 23.02
N THR A 759 -24.33 55.16 21.92
CA THR A 759 -25.67 54.57 21.86
C THR A 759 -25.73 53.34 22.77
N GLY A 760 -26.63 53.36 23.75
CA GLY A 760 -26.79 52.29 24.75
C GLY A 760 -26.51 52.73 26.20
N GLY A 761 -25.85 53.88 26.41
CA GLY A 761 -25.44 54.35 27.74
C GLY A 761 -24.46 53.41 28.44
N GLY A 762 -23.99 53.77 29.64
CA GLY A 762 -23.02 52.97 30.42
C GLY A 762 -21.74 53.72 30.77
N GLU A 763 -20.67 52.99 31.06
CA GLU A 763 -19.32 53.54 31.21
C GLU A 763 -18.47 53.13 30.02
N ASP A 764 -17.62 54.01 29.50
CA ASP A 764 -16.52 53.64 28.62
C ASP A 764 -15.18 53.71 29.36
N VAL A 765 -14.11 53.22 28.72
CA VAL A 765 -12.76 53.32 29.24
C VAL A 765 -11.98 54.37 28.47
N GLY A 766 -11.49 55.37 29.18
CA GLY A 766 -10.73 56.51 28.67
C GLY A 766 -9.37 56.68 29.35
N TRP A 767 -8.71 57.80 29.03
CA TRP A 767 -7.31 58.10 29.42
C TRP A 767 -6.32 57.00 29.01
N ILE A 768 -6.60 56.30 27.92
CA ILE A 768 -5.77 55.19 27.45
C ILE A 768 -4.50 55.77 26.83
N GLU A 769 -3.37 55.59 27.50
CA GLU A 769 -2.03 55.96 27.05
C GLU A 769 -1.27 54.77 26.42
N THR A 770 -0.17 55.07 25.75
CA THR A 770 0.68 54.03 25.14
C THR A 770 1.26 53.13 26.24
N GLY A 771 0.94 51.84 26.19
CA GLY A 771 1.37 50.86 27.19
C GLY A 771 0.24 50.38 28.12
N ASP A 772 -0.90 51.07 28.13
CA ASP A 772 -2.04 50.71 28.96
C ASP A 772 -2.74 49.44 28.48
N TRP A 773 -3.46 48.77 29.37
CA TRP A 773 -4.15 47.53 29.02
C TRP A 773 -5.31 47.17 29.94
N MET A 774 -6.18 46.31 29.43
CA MET A 774 -7.34 45.73 30.11
C MET A 774 -7.40 44.22 29.82
N ASP A 775 -7.59 43.40 30.85
CA ASP A 775 -7.77 41.95 30.77
C ASP A 775 -9.24 41.56 30.96
N TYR A 776 -9.68 40.54 30.22
CA TYR A 776 -11.03 40.00 30.28
C TYR A 776 -10.99 38.48 30.33
N ASN A 777 -11.72 37.88 31.27
CA ASN A 777 -11.91 36.43 31.30
C ASN A 777 -13.08 36.05 30.39
N VAL A 778 -12.80 35.22 29.38
CA VAL A 778 -13.76 34.81 28.35
C VAL A 778 -13.86 33.28 28.26
N THR A 779 -14.95 32.77 27.70
CA THR A 779 -15.14 31.35 27.36
C THR A 779 -15.45 31.20 25.88
N VAL A 780 -14.52 30.67 25.10
CA VAL A 780 -14.68 30.47 23.65
C VAL A 780 -15.40 29.16 23.36
N ALA A 781 -16.56 29.24 22.71
CA ALA A 781 -17.45 28.09 22.52
C ALA A 781 -16.84 27.01 21.61
N ALA A 782 -16.09 27.40 20.57
CA ALA A 782 -15.42 26.48 19.65
C ALA A 782 -14.12 27.09 19.10
N ALA A 783 -13.12 26.27 18.81
CA ALA A 783 -11.88 26.74 18.22
C ALA A 783 -12.16 27.20 16.79
N GLY A 784 -11.63 28.36 16.39
CA GLY A 784 -11.90 28.90 15.06
C GLY A 784 -11.45 30.35 14.88
N SER A 785 -11.74 30.89 13.69
CA SER A 785 -11.54 32.31 13.40
C SER A 785 -12.74 33.13 13.87
N TYR A 786 -12.47 34.28 14.47
CA TYR A 786 -13.45 35.22 15.00
C TYR A 786 -13.18 36.63 14.46
N LEU A 787 -14.23 37.33 14.02
CA LEU A 787 -14.19 38.76 13.74
C LEU A 787 -14.38 39.51 15.06
N VAL A 788 -13.45 40.38 15.41
CA VAL A 788 -13.49 41.24 16.59
C VAL A 788 -13.75 42.67 16.16
N GLN A 789 -14.80 43.29 16.68
CA GLN A 789 -15.17 44.67 16.38
C GLN A 789 -15.00 45.53 17.64
N TYR A 790 -14.19 46.58 17.57
CA TYR A 790 -13.95 47.53 18.66
C TYR A 790 -14.74 48.81 18.44
N ARG A 791 -15.45 49.28 19.46
CA ARG A 791 -16.17 50.55 19.45
C ARG A 791 -15.31 51.63 20.12
N VAL A 792 -14.72 52.51 19.32
CA VAL A 792 -13.66 53.45 19.74
C VAL A 792 -14.02 54.90 19.47
N ALA A 793 -13.45 55.82 20.26
CA ALA A 793 -13.51 57.27 20.06
C ALA A 793 -12.11 57.90 20.16
N SER A 794 -11.78 58.85 19.29
CA SER A 794 -10.50 59.55 19.30
C SER A 794 -10.58 60.94 18.63
N PRO A 795 -10.02 62.01 19.23
CA PRO A 795 -9.92 63.31 18.57
C PRO A 795 -8.97 63.32 17.35
N ALA A 796 -7.97 62.41 17.28
CA ALA A 796 -6.93 62.40 16.24
C ALA A 796 -6.58 60.97 15.78
N ALA A 797 -6.08 60.83 14.55
CA ALA A 797 -5.57 59.54 14.08
C ALA A 797 -4.19 59.25 14.73
N GLY A 798 -3.89 57.99 15.00
CA GLY A 798 -2.57 57.58 15.53
C GLY A 798 -2.62 56.57 16.68
N GLY A 799 -3.79 56.31 17.26
CA GLY A 799 -3.96 55.25 18.25
C GLY A 799 -3.90 53.85 17.64
N SER A 800 -3.59 52.83 18.44
CA SER A 800 -3.58 51.43 18.01
C SER A 800 -3.89 50.47 19.16
N ILE A 801 -4.79 49.52 18.88
CA ILE A 801 -5.20 48.44 19.77
C ILE A 801 -4.50 47.15 19.36
N GLN A 802 -3.98 46.42 20.33
CA GLN A 802 -3.56 45.03 20.19
C GLN A 802 -4.45 44.12 21.01
N LEU A 803 -5.06 43.13 20.38
CA LEU A 803 -5.66 42.01 21.11
C LEU A 803 -4.58 40.97 21.34
N ARG A 804 -4.43 40.52 22.58
CA ARG A 804 -3.42 39.53 22.97
C ARG A 804 -4.02 38.39 23.78
N SER A 805 -3.45 37.20 23.64
CA SER A 805 -3.62 36.11 24.61
C SER A 805 -2.51 36.21 25.66
N VAL A 806 -2.61 37.19 26.58
CA VAL A 806 -1.67 37.55 27.68
C VAL A 806 -0.18 37.73 27.30
N ALA A 807 0.45 36.79 26.61
CA ALA A 807 1.83 36.79 26.12
C ALA A 807 1.97 37.02 24.59
N THR A 808 0.93 36.77 23.78
CA THR A 808 1.04 36.83 22.30
C THR A 808 0.05 37.81 21.69
N THR A 809 0.51 38.68 20.78
CA THR A 809 -0.36 39.55 19.99
C THR A 809 -1.10 38.75 18.92
N LEU A 810 -2.43 38.73 18.99
CA LEU A 810 -3.34 38.04 18.07
C LEU A 810 -3.72 38.91 16.86
N ALA A 811 -3.92 40.21 17.10
CA ALA A 811 -4.15 41.21 16.06
C ALA A 811 -3.71 42.60 16.52
N THR A 812 -3.36 43.47 15.57
CA THR A 812 -3.13 44.89 15.78
C THR A 812 -4.07 45.68 14.87
N THR A 813 -4.84 46.60 15.44
CA THR A 813 -5.84 47.41 14.75
C THR A 813 -5.53 48.89 14.96
N ALA A 814 -5.49 49.67 13.89
CA ALA A 814 -5.31 51.12 13.99
C ALA A 814 -6.62 51.82 14.39
N VAL A 815 -6.53 52.84 15.23
CA VAL A 815 -7.66 53.67 15.66
C VAL A 815 -7.65 54.99 14.86
N PRO A 816 -8.68 55.25 14.02
CA PRO A 816 -8.79 56.50 13.27
C PRO A 816 -9.31 57.65 14.15
N SER A 817 -9.16 58.90 13.68
CA SER A 817 -9.88 60.03 14.28
C SER A 817 -11.39 59.83 14.10
N THR A 818 -12.15 59.99 15.17
CA THR A 818 -13.62 60.08 15.15
C THR A 818 -14.12 61.52 15.27
N GLY A 819 -13.23 62.50 15.48
CA GLY A 819 -13.58 63.90 15.68
C GLY A 819 -13.88 64.30 17.13
N GLY A 820 -13.67 63.42 18.12
CA GLY A 820 -13.77 63.78 19.54
C GLY A 820 -13.71 62.58 20.49
N TRP A 821 -13.43 62.84 21.77
CA TRP A 821 -13.29 61.81 22.83
C TRP A 821 -14.57 61.00 23.11
N GLN A 822 -15.72 61.51 22.69
CA GLN A 822 -17.03 60.86 22.88
C GLN A 822 -17.81 60.80 21.55
N THR A 823 -17.09 60.82 20.42
CA THR A 823 -17.64 60.57 19.08
C THR A 823 -17.17 59.19 18.65
N TRP A 824 -18.07 58.28 18.30
CA TRP A 824 -17.76 56.84 18.29
C TRP A 824 -17.82 56.21 16.90
N GLN A 825 -16.82 55.38 16.55
CA GLN A 825 -16.78 54.56 15.34
C GLN A 825 -16.44 53.10 15.66
N THR A 826 -16.83 52.16 14.78
CA THR A 826 -16.52 50.73 14.95
C THR A 826 -15.44 50.31 13.97
N ILE A 827 -14.35 49.76 14.49
CA ILE A 827 -13.24 49.19 13.72
C ILE A 827 -13.19 47.68 13.94
N ASN A 828 -12.49 46.91 13.11
CA ASN A 828 -12.47 45.46 13.24
C ASN A 828 -11.13 44.81 12.88
N ALA A 829 -10.96 43.57 13.34
CA ALA A 829 -9.86 42.66 12.99
C ALA A 829 -10.34 41.20 13.04
N THR A 830 -9.64 40.29 12.38
CA THR A 830 -9.90 38.85 12.45
C THR A 830 -8.81 38.17 13.28
N VAL A 831 -9.20 37.30 14.21
CA VAL A 831 -8.29 36.57 15.11
C VAL A 831 -8.65 35.09 15.17
N SER A 832 -7.67 34.22 15.40
CA SER A 832 -7.92 32.80 15.68
C SER A 832 -7.89 32.56 17.19
N LEU A 833 -8.93 31.94 17.73
CA LEU A 833 -9.06 31.63 19.16
C LEU A 833 -9.24 30.13 19.38
N PRO A 834 -8.53 29.53 20.36
CA PRO A 834 -8.80 28.16 20.80
C PRO A 834 -10.13 28.11 21.57
N ALA A 835 -10.80 26.94 21.58
CA ALA A 835 -11.97 26.71 22.41
C ALA A 835 -11.61 26.72 23.91
N GLY A 836 -12.56 27.06 24.76
CA GLY A 836 -12.43 27.00 26.22
C GLY A 836 -12.21 28.35 26.89
N ALA A 837 -12.09 28.31 28.21
CA ALA A 837 -11.89 29.49 29.06
C ALA A 837 -10.47 30.05 28.91
N GLN A 838 -10.35 31.36 28.68
CA GLN A 838 -9.05 32.04 28.55
C GLN A 838 -9.15 33.52 28.92
N THR A 839 -8.02 34.17 29.16
CA THR A 839 -7.94 35.63 29.37
C THR A 839 -7.48 36.31 28.08
N LEU A 840 -8.27 37.27 27.59
CA LEU A 840 -7.90 38.13 26.49
C LEU A 840 -7.51 39.51 27.02
N ARG A 841 -6.42 40.06 26.47
CA ARG A 841 -5.93 41.41 26.80
C ARG A 841 -6.18 42.35 25.63
N ILE A 842 -6.75 43.50 25.90
CA ILE A 842 -6.73 44.65 25.00
C ILE A 842 -5.61 45.57 25.47
N TYR A 843 -4.57 45.72 24.65
CA TYR A 843 -3.36 46.51 24.93
C TYR A 843 -3.27 47.70 23.98
N ALA A 844 -3.04 48.90 24.51
CA ALA A 844 -2.85 50.11 23.72
C ALA A 844 -1.41 50.22 23.23
N ALA A 845 -1.17 49.74 22.00
CA ALA A 845 0.14 49.85 21.36
C ALA A 845 0.53 51.28 21.02
N ALA A 846 -0.48 52.14 20.79
CA ALA A 846 -0.37 53.59 20.82
C ALA A 846 -1.66 54.14 21.43
N GLY A 847 -1.57 54.97 22.47
CA GLY A 847 -2.73 55.51 23.18
C GLY A 847 -3.49 56.60 22.42
N GLY A 848 -4.27 57.41 23.14
CA GLY A 848 -5.00 58.56 22.60
C GLY A 848 -6.40 58.24 22.07
N PHE A 849 -7.08 57.24 22.64
CA PHE A 849 -8.45 56.87 22.28
C PHE A 849 -9.24 56.41 23.52
N ASN A 850 -10.57 56.41 23.41
CA ASN A 850 -11.47 55.72 24.34
C ASN A 850 -12.04 54.45 23.69
N LEU A 851 -12.42 53.48 24.52
CA LEU A 851 -12.99 52.20 24.10
C LEU A 851 -14.28 51.92 24.89
N ASN A 852 -15.36 51.57 24.19
CA ASN A 852 -16.66 51.25 24.77
C ASN A 852 -16.87 49.73 24.88
N TRP A 853 -16.67 48.98 23.80
CA TRP A 853 -16.80 47.52 23.81
C TRP A 853 -16.01 46.83 22.69
N ALA A 854 -15.82 45.51 22.84
CA ALA A 854 -15.31 44.61 21.81
C ALA A 854 -16.31 43.46 21.55
N GLN A 855 -16.80 43.33 20.33
CA GLN A 855 -17.75 42.28 19.93
C GLN A 855 -17.05 41.19 19.11
N PHE A 856 -17.24 39.93 19.50
CA PHE A 856 -16.69 38.77 18.83
C PHE A 856 -17.79 37.98 18.12
N SER A 857 -17.62 37.75 16.82
CA SER A 857 -18.49 36.92 16.00
C SER A 857 -17.70 35.78 15.37
N ALA A 858 -18.19 34.54 15.44
CA ALA A 858 -17.53 33.42 14.75
C ALA A 858 -17.53 33.67 13.23
N VAL A 859 -16.38 33.47 12.60
CA VAL A 859 -16.26 33.44 11.14
C VAL A 859 -16.61 32.04 10.70
N THR A 860 -17.83 31.84 10.19
CA THR A 860 -18.23 30.60 9.53
C THR A 860 -17.35 30.37 8.29
N ALA A 861 -16.76 29.19 8.18
CA ALA A 861 -15.91 28.84 7.05
C ALA A 861 -16.69 28.97 5.73
N SER A 862 -16.25 29.89 4.86
CA SER A 862 -16.72 30.02 3.49
C SER A 862 -15.69 29.38 2.56
N GLY A 863 -16.13 28.46 1.70
CA GLY A 863 -15.29 27.81 0.69
C GLY A 863 -15.66 26.35 0.41
N ILE A 864 -15.35 25.87 -0.80
CA ILE A 864 -15.62 24.50 -1.25
C ILE A 864 -14.63 23.55 -0.58
N THR A 865 -15.13 22.54 0.14
CA THR A 865 -14.30 21.55 0.82
C THR A 865 -13.50 20.71 -0.17
N ILE A 866 -12.17 20.62 0.03
CA ILE A 866 -11.27 19.74 -0.74
C ILE A 866 -10.46 18.83 0.20
N PRO A 867 -10.26 17.52 -0.11
CA PRO A 867 -10.53 16.82 -1.39
C PRO A 867 -12.00 16.80 -1.80
N GLY A 868 -12.28 17.00 -3.08
CA GLY A 868 -13.63 17.21 -3.61
C GLY A 868 -13.66 17.76 -5.03
N VAL A 869 -14.85 17.83 -5.63
CA VAL A 869 -15.09 18.43 -6.95
C VAL A 869 -15.53 19.88 -6.77
N VAL A 870 -14.82 20.79 -7.41
CA VAL A 870 -15.15 22.21 -7.58
C VAL A 870 -15.73 22.38 -8.97
N GLN A 871 -17.01 22.76 -9.07
CA GLN A 871 -17.63 23.08 -10.35
C GLN A 871 -16.99 24.35 -10.93
N ALA A 872 -16.69 24.38 -12.23
CA ALA A 872 -15.96 25.49 -12.83
C ALA A 872 -16.73 26.81 -12.70
N GLU A 873 -18.05 26.76 -12.79
CA GLU A 873 -18.97 27.88 -12.63
C GLU A 873 -19.14 28.37 -11.18
N SER A 874 -18.53 27.69 -10.20
CA SER A 874 -18.60 28.05 -8.78
C SER A 874 -17.45 28.96 -8.33
N TYR A 875 -16.87 29.73 -9.25
CA TYR A 875 -15.87 30.73 -8.92
C TYR A 875 -16.47 31.85 -8.05
N THR A 876 -15.68 32.39 -7.13
CA THR A 876 -16.06 33.50 -6.25
C THR A 876 -15.72 34.85 -6.88
N GLN A 877 -14.69 34.90 -7.72
CA GLN A 877 -14.35 36.04 -8.58
C GLN A 877 -13.87 35.54 -9.94
N GLN A 878 -14.00 36.36 -10.99
CA GLN A 878 -13.48 36.04 -12.31
C GLN A 878 -13.13 37.30 -13.10
N SER A 879 -12.36 37.12 -14.18
CA SER A 879 -12.19 38.10 -15.25
C SER A 879 -12.23 37.42 -16.61
N GLY A 880 -13.06 37.94 -17.51
CA GLY A 880 -13.09 37.59 -18.94
C GLY A 880 -13.92 36.36 -19.32
N VAL A 881 -14.39 35.56 -18.36
CA VAL A 881 -15.03 34.27 -18.66
C VAL A 881 -16.56 34.33 -18.67
N VAL A 882 -17.19 33.41 -19.39
CA VAL A 882 -18.66 33.33 -19.55
C VAL A 882 -19.16 31.92 -19.20
N LYS A 883 -20.30 31.81 -18.52
CA LYS A 883 -20.97 30.52 -18.26
C LYS A 883 -21.86 30.12 -19.43
N GLU A 884 -21.86 28.85 -19.81
CA GLU A 884 -22.76 28.28 -20.80
C GLU A 884 -23.28 26.90 -20.37
N THR A 885 -24.35 26.42 -21.00
CA THR A 885 -24.89 25.08 -20.74
C THR A 885 -23.95 24.01 -21.27
N THR A 886 -23.53 23.08 -20.42
CA THR A 886 -22.63 22.00 -20.83
C THR A 886 -23.37 20.84 -21.50
N LYS A 887 -22.74 20.23 -22.51
CA LYS A 887 -23.15 18.93 -23.07
C LYS A 887 -22.42 17.74 -22.42
N ASP A 888 -21.57 17.99 -21.43
CA ASP A 888 -20.88 16.93 -20.70
C ASP A 888 -21.85 16.12 -19.82
N THR A 889 -21.39 14.94 -19.41
CA THR A 889 -22.13 14.03 -18.54
C THR A 889 -22.43 14.70 -17.19
N GLY A 890 -23.70 14.74 -16.76
CA GLY A 890 -24.10 15.30 -15.47
C GLY A 890 -24.99 16.55 -15.52
N ALA A 891 -25.22 17.14 -16.70
CA ALA A 891 -26.08 18.31 -16.97
C ALA A 891 -25.90 19.50 -15.99
N GLY A 892 -25.37 20.62 -16.47
CA GLY A 892 -25.06 21.80 -15.65
C GLY A 892 -24.56 22.99 -16.48
N GLN A 893 -23.73 23.86 -15.90
CA GLN A 893 -23.02 24.89 -16.64
C GLN A 893 -21.53 24.52 -16.74
N ASN A 894 -20.88 24.93 -17.82
CA ASN A 894 -19.42 25.03 -17.88
C ASN A 894 -19.02 26.50 -18.01
N VAL A 895 -17.72 26.77 -17.89
CA VAL A 895 -17.14 28.08 -18.19
C VAL A 895 -16.45 28.03 -19.55
N GLY A 896 -16.72 29.00 -20.40
CA GLY A 896 -16.15 29.16 -21.74
C GLY A 896 -15.79 30.61 -22.05
N TRP A 897 -15.46 30.89 -23.31
CA TRP A 897 -14.85 32.16 -23.75
C TRP A 897 -13.59 32.52 -22.96
N ILE A 898 -12.81 31.50 -22.59
CA ILE A 898 -11.60 31.69 -21.79
C ILE A 898 -10.47 32.13 -22.73
N ASP A 899 -10.14 33.42 -22.69
CA ASP A 899 -9.05 34.03 -23.45
C ASP A 899 -7.73 34.06 -22.66
N THR A 900 -6.62 34.34 -23.34
CA THR A 900 -5.30 34.46 -22.70
C THR A 900 -5.31 35.61 -21.69
N GLY A 901 -5.06 35.30 -20.43
CA GLY A 901 -5.04 36.24 -19.32
C GLY A 901 -6.23 36.14 -18.38
N ASP A 902 -7.31 35.49 -18.82
CA ASP A 902 -8.53 35.30 -18.04
C ASP A 902 -8.30 34.42 -16.81
N TRP A 903 -9.12 34.62 -15.78
CA TRP A 903 -8.94 33.89 -14.53
C TRP A 903 -10.23 33.73 -13.74
N MET A 904 -10.22 32.74 -12.85
CA MET A 904 -11.29 32.42 -11.89
C MET A 904 -10.65 32.13 -10.53
N ASP A 905 -11.19 32.74 -9.47
CA ASP A 905 -10.83 32.44 -8.08
C ASP A 905 -11.85 31.50 -7.46
N TYR A 906 -11.34 30.53 -6.69
CA TYR A 906 -12.13 29.57 -5.94
C TYR A 906 -11.70 29.60 -4.48
N ASP A 907 -12.63 29.94 -3.59
CA ASP A 907 -12.41 29.78 -2.15
C ASP A 907 -12.61 28.30 -1.81
N VAL A 908 -11.55 27.65 -1.33
CA VAL A 908 -11.54 26.24 -0.97
C VAL A 908 -11.16 26.05 0.50
N ASN A 909 -11.67 24.99 1.12
CA ASN A 909 -11.28 24.59 2.46
C ASN A 909 -10.52 23.25 2.42
N VAL A 910 -9.20 23.31 2.59
CA VAL A 910 -8.34 22.11 2.55
C VAL A 910 -8.42 21.42 3.90
N ILE A 911 -9.01 20.22 3.94
CA ILE A 911 -9.23 19.49 5.21
C ILE A 911 -7.91 19.00 5.83
N THR A 912 -6.94 18.58 5.00
CA THR A 912 -5.65 18.05 5.45
C THR A 912 -4.54 18.61 4.58
N ALA A 913 -3.43 19.07 5.16
CA ALA A 913 -2.27 19.48 4.37
C ALA A 913 -1.67 18.26 3.63
N GLY A 914 -1.25 18.42 2.38
CA GLY A 914 -0.67 17.30 1.63
C GLY A 914 -0.50 17.53 0.13
N SER A 915 -0.06 16.47 -0.56
CA SER A 915 -0.01 16.41 -2.02
C SER A 915 -1.37 15.99 -2.58
N TYR A 916 -1.83 16.70 -3.60
CA TYR A 916 -3.13 16.52 -4.25
C TYR A 916 -2.93 16.29 -5.73
N THR A 917 -3.65 15.30 -6.27
CA THR A 917 -3.87 15.17 -7.70
C THR A 917 -5.04 16.08 -8.08
N VAL A 918 -4.81 16.98 -9.03
CA VAL A 918 -5.79 17.95 -9.54
C VAL A 918 -6.19 17.55 -10.95
N GLN A 919 -7.46 17.24 -11.16
CA GLN A 919 -8.00 16.91 -12.47
C GLN A 919 -8.85 18.07 -13.00
N TYR A 920 -8.68 18.42 -14.26
CA TYR A 920 -9.47 19.45 -14.96
C TYR A 920 -10.26 18.81 -16.07
N ARG A 921 -11.58 19.03 -16.11
CA ARG A 921 -12.44 18.59 -17.20
C ARG A 921 -12.58 19.70 -18.23
N VAL A 922 -11.92 19.54 -19.38
CA VAL A 922 -11.70 20.60 -20.37
C VAL A 922 -12.20 20.21 -21.76
N SER A 923 -12.51 21.19 -22.59
CA SER A 923 -12.76 21.02 -24.03
C SER A 923 -12.06 22.11 -24.84
N SER A 924 -11.57 21.78 -26.03
CA SER A 924 -10.93 22.76 -26.92
C SER A 924 -10.94 22.28 -28.38
N PRO A 925 -11.18 23.17 -29.36
CA PRO A 925 -11.01 22.84 -30.78
C PRO A 925 -9.53 22.79 -31.22
N SER A 926 -8.57 23.24 -30.41
CA SER A 926 -7.13 23.32 -30.78
C SER A 926 -6.20 23.02 -29.59
N THR A 927 -4.90 22.82 -29.82
CA THR A 927 -3.92 22.41 -28.78
C THR A 927 -3.23 23.59 -28.07
N ALA A 928 -3.76 24.81 -28.15
CA ALA A 928 -3.07 26.00 -27.67
C ALA A 928 -3.27 26.32 -26.18
N GLY A 929 -4.29 25.77 -25.52
CA GLY A 929 -4.68 26.18 -24.17
C GLY A 929 -3.70 25.78 -23.06
N LYS A 930 -3.52 26.64 -22.04
CA LYS A 930 -2.70 26.37 -20.86
C LYS A 930 -3.29 26.95 -19.58
N ILE A 931 -3.50 26.10 -18.59
CA ILE A 931 -4.04 26.43 -17.26
C ILE A 931 -2.89 26.60 -16.26
N GLN A 932 -2.90 27.67 -15.48
CA GLN A 932 -2.08 27.83 -14.28
C GLN A 932 -2.96 27.83 -13.03
N LEU A 933 -2.69 26.93 -12.09
CA LEU A 933 -3.30 26.98 -10.76
C LEU A 933 -2.35 27.70 -9.80
N LYS A 934 -2.84 28.71 -9.08
CA LYS A 934 -2.04 29.63 -8.29
C LYS A 934 -2.60 29.84 -6.89
N LYS A 935 -1.73 30.19 -5.94
CA LYS A 935 -2.07 30.69 -4.60
C LYS A 935 -1.40 32.03 -4.41
N GLY A 936 -2.18 33.12 -4.40
CA GLY A 936 -1.63 34.47 -4.52
C GLY A 936 -0.81 34.63 -5.80
N SER A 937 0.45 35.08 -5.69
CA SER A 937 1.37 35.20 -6.83
C SER A 937 2.05 33.89 -7.22
N THR A 938 2.01 32.85 -6.38
CA THR A 938 2.74 31.59 -6.58
C THR A 938 2.00 30.66 -7.54
N ILE A 939 2.71 30.14 -8.55
CA ILE A 939 2.20 29.09 -9.45
C ILE A 939 2.41 27.74 -8.77
N LEU A 940 1.32 27.00 -8.58
CA LEU A 940 1.33 25.64 -8.01
C LEU A 940 1.52 24.57 -9.09
N ALA A 941 0.88 24.76 -10.25
CA ALA A 941 1.03 23.88 -11.42
C ALA A 941 0.70 24.63 -12.72
N THR A 942 1.28 24.19 -13.83
CA THR A 942 0.90 24.60 -15.21
C THR A 942 0.53 23.35 -16.01
N THR A 943 -0.66 23.34 -16.62
CA THR A 943 -1.23 22.17 -17.30
C THR A 943 -1.63 22.54 -18.73
N SER A 944 -1.16 21.78 -19.72
CA SER A 944 -1.53 21.98 -21.13
C SER A 944 -2.90 21.39 -21.44
N VAL A 945 -3.69 22.08 -22.26
CA VAL A 945 -5.01 21.63 -22.72
C VAL A 945 -4.91 21.09 -24.15
N PRO A 946 -5.20 19.79 -24.40
CA PRO A 946 -5.16 19.22 -25.73
C PRO A 946 -6.39 19.60 -26.57
N ALA A 947 -6.29 19.45 -27.90
CA ALA A 947 -7.45 19.54 -28.78
C ALA A 947 -8.36 18.34 -28.52
N THR A 948 -9.57 18.61 -28.06
CA THR A 948 -10.58 17.60 -27.76
C THR A 948 -11.54 17.36 -28.92
N GLY A 949 -11.43 18.15 -30.00
CA GLY A 949 -12.25 18.04 -31.20
C GLY A 949 -13.48 18.94 -31.24
N GLY A 950 -13.66 19.83 -30.25
CA GLY A 950 -14.72 20.85 -30.26
C GLY A 950 -14.98 21.47 -28.88
N TRP A 951 -15.68 22.61 -28.85
CA TRP A 951 -16.00 23.38 -27.63
C TRP A 951 -16.86 22.65 -26.60
N GLN A 952 -17.49 21.55 -26.98
CA GLN A 952 -18.36 20.75 -26.12
C GLN A 952 -17.98 19.25 -26.18
N THR A 953 -16.75 18.94 -26.63
CA THR A 953 -16.18 17.60 -26.60
C THR A 953 -15.17 17.54 -25.47
N TRP A 954 -15.41 16.71 -24.46
CA TRP A 954 -14.76 16.88 -23.16
C TRP A 954 -13.71 15.80 -22.86
N GLN A 955 -12.54 16.21 -22.36
CA GLN A 955 -11.45 15.35 -21.88
C GLN A 955 -11.01 15.76 -20.47
N THR A 956 -10.42 14.83 -19.71
CA THR A 956 -9.91 15.11 -18.36
C THR A 956 -8.39 15.11 -18.40
N ILE A 957 -7.77 16.19 -17.93
CA ILE A 957 -6.31 16.35 -17.79
C ILE A 957 -5.93 16.45 -16.33
N THR A 958 -4.67 16.17 -15.97
CA THR A 958 -4.24 16.04 -14.57
C THR A 958 -2.96 16.83 -14.28
N ALA A 959 -2.82 17.32 -13.06
CA ALA A 959 -1.60 17.87 -12.46
C ALA A 959 -1.47 17.44 -10.99
N THR A 960 -0.35 17.74 -10.35
CA THR A 960 -0.13 17.51 -8.91
C THR A 960 0.27 18.80 -8.23
N VAL A 961 -0.29 19.08 -7.05
CA VAL A 961 0.01 20.30 -6.26
C VAL A 961 0.11 19.98 -4.76
N SER A 962 0.85 20.79 -4.02
CA SER A 962 0.89 20.72 -2.54
C SER A 962 0.08 21.85 -1.92
N LEU A 963 -0.81 21.53 -0.98
CA LEU A 963 -1.70 22.48 -0.31
C LEU A 963 -1.56 22.38 1.22
N SER A 964 -1.63 23.53 1.90
CA SER A 964 -1.71 23.61 3.37
C SER A 964 -3.14 23.36 3.85
N ALA A 965 -3.37 22.92 5.09
CA ALA A 965 -4.72 22.81 5.64
C ALA A 965 -5.37 24.21 5.85
N GLY A 966 -6.70 24.25 5.85
CA GLY A 966 -7.50 25.44 6.12
C GLY A 966 -8.06 26.15 4.87
N PRO A 967 -8.87 27.21 5.08
CA PRO A 967 -9.46 28.00 4.01
C PRO A 967 -8.40 28.77 3.23
N GLN A 968 -8.51 28.76 1.90
CA GLN A 968 -7.60 29.45 0.99
C GLN A 968 -8.25 29.72 -0.36
N THR A 969 -7.85 30.80 -1.01
CA THR A 969 -8.30 31.13 -2.37
C THR A 969 -7.29 30.61 -3.38
N LEU A 970 -7.74 29.76 -4.30
CA LEU A 970 -6.96 29.27 -5.43
C LEU A 970 -7.41 29.98 -6.70
N ARG A 971 -6.46 30.48 -7.48
CA ARG A 971 -6.71 31.10 -8.77
C ARG A 971 -6.40 30.12 -9.90
N LEU A 972 -7.36 29.88 -10.77
CA LEU A 972 -7.12 29.28 -12.08
C LEU A 972 -6.97 30.41 -13.10
N GLN A 973 -5.80 30.51 -13.73
CA GLN A 973 -5.50 31.51 -14.76
C GLN A 973 -5.19 30.85 -16.10
N ALA A 974 -5.81 31.30 -17.17
CA ALA A 974 -5.50 30.88 -18.53
C ALA A 974 -4.24 31.62 -19.03
N SER A 975 -3.08 31.02 -18.81
CA SER A 975 -1.81 31.52 -19.38
C SER A 975 -1.81 31.47 -20.91
N THR A 976 -2.65 30.62 -21.50
CA THR A 976 -3.03 30.68 -22.93
C THR A 976 -4.48 30.22 -23.02
N GLY A 977 -5.35 31.03 -23.63
CA GLY A 977 -6.79 30.75 -23.74
C GLY A 977 -7.16 29.68 -24.77
N GLY A 978 -8.43 29.65 -25.18
CA GLY A 978 -8.94 28.79 -26.24
C GLY A 978 -9.48 27.43 -25.76
N PHE A 979 -10.01 27.35 -24.55
CA PHE A 979 -10.64 26.14 -24.01
C PHE A 979 -11.86 26.48 -23.15
N ASN A 980 -12.72 25.49 -22.90
CA ASN A 980 -13.75 25.54 -21.87
C ASN A 980 -13.38 24.61 -20.69
N LEU A 981 -13.91 24.90 -19.51
CA LEU A 981 -13.69 24.14 -18.27
C LEU A 981 -15.03 23.80 -17.62
N ASN A 982 -15.24 22.53 -17.26
CA ASN A 982 -16.47 22.04 -16.62
C ASN A 982 -16.31 21.89 -15.10
N TRP A 983 -15.26 21.22 -14.64
CA TRP A 983 -14.98 21.07 -13.21
C TRP A 983 -13.49 20.86 -12.93
N ILE A 984 -13.12 21.05 -11.67
CA ILE A 984 -11.79 20.80 -11.09
C ILE A 984 -11.96 19.81 -9.94
N GLN A 985 -11.24 18.69 -9.94
CA GLN A 985 -11.32 17.69 -8.87
C GLN A 985 -9.99 17.57 -8.14
N PHE A 986 -10.03 17.65 -6.81
CA PHE A 986 -8.88 17.44 -5.94
C PHE A 986 -9.01 16.08 -5.24
N THR A 987 -8.05 15.18 -5.43
CA THR A 987 -7.96 13.90 -4.72
C THR A 987 -6.67 13.83 -3.91
N ASN A 988 -6.72 13.20 -2.72
CA ASN A 988 -5.54 12.98 -1.90
C ASN A 988 -4.54 12.09 -2.65
N GLY A 989 -3.27 12.49 -2.67
CA GLY A 989 -2.16 11.73 -3.27
C GLY A 989 -1.76 10.47 -2.51
N LEU A 990 -2.73 9.62 -2.16
CA LEU A 990 -2.47 8.23 -1.80
C LEU A 990 -2.21 7.47 -3.10
N ILE A 991 -1.09 6.74 -3.17
CA ILE A 991 -0.75 5.89 -4.30
C ILE A 991 -1.82 4.79 -4.40
N THR A 992 -2.78 4.98 -5.31
CA THR A 992 -3.67 3.92 -5.77
C THR A 992 -3.05 3.31 -7.02
N SER A 993 -2.50 2.12 -6.88
CA SER A 993 -2.07 1.26 -7.97
C SER A 993 -3.28 0.75 -8.77
N ALA A 994 -3.62 1.49 -9.82
CA ALA A 994 -4.34 1.00 -10.99
C ALA A 994 -4.06 1.91 -12.20
N SER A 995 -3.20 1.42 -13.10
CA SER A 995 -3.00 1.83 -14.50
C SER A 995 -2.74 3.31 -14.82
N ALA A 996 -1.46 3.70 -14.74
CA ALA A 996 -0.87 4.64 -15.69
C ALA A 996 0.48 4.06 -16.14
N ARG A 997 0.55 3.57 -17.38
CA ARG A 997 1.82 3.50 -18.10
C ARG A 997 2.34 4.94 -18.21
N VAL A 998 3.37 5.27 -17.45
CA VAL A 998 4.30 6.35 -17.81
C VAL A 998 5.38 5.68 -18.63
N ALA A 999 5.53 6.10 -19.88
CA ALA A 999 6.73 5.77 -20.64
C ALA A 999 7.88 6.63 -20.09
N ASP A 1000 9.00 5.94 -19.83
CA ASP A 1000 10.37 6.38 -19.51
C ASP A 1000 10.64 7.14 -18.19
N ASP A 1001 11.22 6.41 -17.23
CA ASP A 1001 12.68 6.40 -17.05
C ASP A 1001 13.10 5.15 -16.22
N GLY A 1002 13.70 4.16 -16.89
CA GLY A 1002 14.59 3.19 -16.24
C GLY A 1002 14.00 1.91 -15.64
N GLU A 1003 12.84 1.42 -16.08
CA GLU A 1003 12.37 0.08 -15.70
C GLU A 1003 13.21 -1.01 -16.40
N LEU A 1004 13.42 -2.16 -15.74
CA LEU A 1004 13.93 -3.36 -16.43
C LEU A 1004 12.90 -3.74 -17.48
N ALA A 1005 13.18 -3.43 -18.74
CA ALA A 1005 12.51 -4.09 -19.85
C ALA A 1005 12.89 -5.57 -19.72
N ILE A 1006 11.98 -6.35 -19.13
CA ILE A 1006 12.07 -7.80 -19.17
C ILE A 1006 11.90 -8.14 -20.65
N GLU A 1007 12.97 -8.55 -21.32
CA GLU A 1007 12.82 -9.32 -22.57
C GLU A 1007 11.78 -10.41 -22.30
N GLU A 1008 10.82 -10.60 -23.20
CA GLU A 1008 9.76 -11.59 -23.01
C GLU A 1008 10.37 -12.94 -22.63
N GLY A 1009 10.20 -13.38 -21.37
CA GLY A 1009 10.52 -14.76 -21.01
C GLY A 1009 10.91 -15.14 -19.58
N PHE A 1010 11.05 -14.23 -18.61
CA PHE A 1010 11.32 -14.67 -17.24
C PHE A 1010 10.71 -13.79 -16.14
N VAL A 1011 9.85 -14.39 -15.32
CA VAL A 1011 9.27 -13.80 -14.10
C VAL A 1011 9.54 -14.76 -12.94
N PRO A 1012 10.08 -14.28 -11.80
CA PRO A 1012 10.29 -15.09 -10.60
C PRO A 1012 9.04 -15.87 -10.18
N ALA A 1013 9.17 -17.17 -9.90
CA ALA A 1013 8.06 -17.99 -9.42
C ALA A 1013 7.47 -17.39 -8.14
N ARG A 1014 6.22 -16.93 -8.13
CA ARG A 1014 5.72 -16.16 -6.98
C ARG A 1014 5.32 -17.00 -5.78
N ILE A 1015 5.52 -18.31 -5.81
CA ILE A 1015 5.00 -19.23 -4.79
C ILE A 1015 6.02 -20.36 -4.64
N PHE A 1016 6.32 -20.75 -3.39
CA PHE A 1016 7.17 -21.91 -3.10
C PHE A 1016 6.79 -22.57 -1.78
N SER A 1017 7.17 -23.83 -1.59
CA SER A 1017 6.75 -24.69 -0.48
C SER A 1017 7.94 -25.33 0.24
N PRO A 1018 8.57 -24.63 1.20
CA PRO A 1018 9.70 -25.14 1.99
C PRO A 1018 9.21 -26.17 3.01
N ASN A 1019 9.03 -27.43 2.58
CA ASN A 1019 8.53 -28.55 3.37
C ASN A 1019 9.52 -29.74 3.43
N GLY A 1020 10.64 -29.66 2.72
CA GLY A 1020 11.71 -30.67 2.69
C GLY A 1020 11.42 -31.89 1.82
N ASP A 1021 10.43 -31.82 0.92
CA ASP A 1021 10.10 -32.91 -0.02
C ASP A 1021 10.96 -32.89 -1.31
N GLY A 1022 11.82 -31.87 -1.44
CA GLY A 1022 12.68 -31.64 -2.59
C GLY A 1022 11.96 -30.97 -3.78
N LEU A 1023 10.76 -30.43 -3.58
CA LEU A 1023 9.95 -29.72 -4.59
C LEU A 1023 9.62 -28.30 -4.12
N ASN A 1024 10.06 -27.29 -4.89
CA ASN A 1024 9.83 -25.87 -4.57
C ASN A 1024 10.22 -25.51 -3.12
N ASP A 1025 11.21 -26.20 -2.56
CA ASP A 1025 11.69 -25.94 -1.20
C ASP A 1025 12.41 -24.60 -1.07
N THR A 1026 12.85 -24.06 -2.21
CA THR A 1026 13.47 -22.74 -2.30
C THR A 1026 12.78 -21.92 -3.38
N TRP A 1027 12.45 -20.68 -3.05
CA TRP A 1027 12.10 -19.66 -4.02
C TRP A 1027 13.34 -19.29 -4.83
N GLN A 1028 13.24 -19.39 -6.15
CA GLN A 1028 14.34 -19.13 -7.06
C GLN A 1028 13.87 -18.16 -8.15
N TRP A 1029 14.76 -17.26 -8.55
CA TRP A 1029 14.39 -16.20 -9.48
C TRP A 1029 15.49 -15.80 -10.47
N SER A 1030 16.61 -16.52 -10.53
CA SER A 1030 17.72 -16.13 -11.42
C SER A 1030 17.83 -17.02 -12.65
N ASP A 1031 17.83 -16.38 -13.83
CA ASP A 1031 18.66 -16.79 -14.97
C ASP A 1031 20.05 -16.13 -14.79
N PRO A 1032 21.13 -16.88 -14.46
CA PRO A 1032 22.41 -16.31 -14.02
C PRO A 1032 23.19 -15.47 -15.05
N GLU A 1033 22.79 -15.46 -16.32
CA GLU A 1033 23.66 -14.97 -17.41
C GLU A 1033 23.19 -13.70 -18.11
N THR A 1034 21.97 -13.24 -17.86
CA THR A 1034 21.47 -11.95 -18.36
C THR A 1034 21.47 -10.87 -17.29
N MET A 1035 21.72 -11.23 -16.03
CA MET A 1035 21.58 -10.30 -14.91
C MET A 1035 22.82 -10.25 -14.01
N THR A 1036 23.64 -9.22 -14.20
CA THR A 1036 24.75 -8.84 -13.33
C THR A 1036 24.28 -7.86 -12.23
N ASN A 1037 25.01 -7.76 -11.12
CA ASN A 1037 24.71 -6.85 -9.99
C ASN A 1037 23.28 -6.96 -9.42
N CYS A 1038 22.77 -8.18 -9.33
CA CYS A 1038 21.48 -8.45 -8.74
C CYS A 1038 21.53 -8.59 -7.23
N SER A 1039 20.55 -8.00 -6.56
CA SER A 1039 20.23 -8.24 -5.16
C SER A 1039 18.76 -8.56 -5.02
N VAL A 1040 18.44 -9.43 -4.06
CA VAL A 1040 17.09 -9.66 -3.61
C VAL A 1040 16.94 -9.29 -2.17
N VAL A 1041 15.82 -8.65 -1.89
CA VAL A 1041 15.32 -8.44 -0.55
C VAL A 1041 13.90 -8.98 -0.50
N ILE A 1042 13.58 -9.81 0.50
CA ILE A 1042 12.22 -10.31 0.73
C ILE A 1042 11.72 -9.72 2.03
N TYR A 1043 10.48 -9.24 2.00
CA TYR A 1043 9.75 -8.64 3.10
C TYR A 1043 8.55 -9.51 3.47
N ASP A 1044 8.19 -9.55 4.74
CA ASP A 1044 6.92 -10.15 5.17
C ASP A 1044 5.70 -9.24 4.89
N GLY A 1045 4.50 -9.76 5.18
CA GLY A 1045 3.24 -9.02 5.03
C GLY A 1045 3.12 -7.72 5.84
N ALA A 1046 4.05 -7.45 6.77
CA ALA A 1046 4.13 -6.20 7.54
C ALA A 1046 5.26 -5.27 7.05
N GLY A 1047 5.94 -5.61 5.95
CA GLY A 1047 7.01 -4.83 5.35
C GLY A 1047 8.37 -4.99 6.04
N ARG A 1048 8.56 -6.01 6.89
CA ARG A 1048 9.85 -6.28 7.56
C ARG A 1048 10.71 -7.15 6.67
N GLN A 1049 11.98 -6.81 6.50
CA GLN A 1049 12.92 -7.63 5.74
C GLN A 1049 13.17 -8.97 6.45
N VAL A 1050 12.87 -10.08 5.78
CA VAL A 1050 13.04 -11.44 6.29
C VAL A 1050 14.19 -12.20 5.63
N TYR A 1051 14.58 -11.79 4.42
CA TYR A 1051 15.68 -12.40 3.68
C TYR A 1051 16.35 -11.34 2.79
N GLN A 1052 17.66 -11.46 2.62
CA GLN A 1052 18.40 -10.69 1.63
C GLN A 1052 19.56 -11.52 1.11
N SER A 1053 19.77 -11.44 -0.20
CA SER A 1053 20.95 -12.00 -0.85
C SER A 1053 21.42 -11.08 -1.98
N SER A 1054 22.70 -11.19 -2.32
CA SER A 1054 23.36 -10.47 -3.40
C SER A 1054 24.42 -11.36 -4.03
N GLY A 1055 24.64 -11.25 -5.35
CA GLY A 1055 25.57 -12.12 -6.08
C GLY A 1055 24.89 -13.40 -6.59
N GLU A 1056 25.65 -14.48 -6.83
CA GLU A 1056 25.16 -15.69 -7.53
C GLU A 1056 24.11 -16.51 -6.76
N GLN A 1057 23.94 -16.28 -5.45
CA GLN A 1057 23.06 -17.10 -4.61
C GLN A 1057 21.69 -16.44 -4.37
N LEU A 1058 20.85 -16.45 -5.39
CA LEU A 1058 19.58 -15.72 -5.43
C LEU A 1058 18.36 -16.51 -4.94
N SER A 1059 18.56 -17.66 -4.29
CA SER A 1059 17.49 -18.57 -3.84
C SER A 1059 17.14 -18.42 -2.36
N TRP A 1060 15.87 -18.36 -1.98
CA TRP A 1060 15.43 -18.33 -0.57
C TRP A 1060 14.72 -19.62 -0.16
N ASP A 1061 15.16 -20.28 0.91
CA ASP A 1061 14.59 -21.52 1.46
C ASP A 1061 13.42 -21.31 2.44
N GLY A 1062 12.92 -20.08 2.55
CA GLY A 1062 11.88 -19.73 3.51
C GLY A 1062 12.37 -19.61 4.95
N MET A 1063 13.69 -19.61 5.19
CA MET A 1063 14.27 -19.37 6.51
C MET A 1063 14.56 -17.88 6.73
N SER A 1064 14.25 -17.39 7.92
CA SER A 1064 14.64 -16.07 8.40
C SER A 1064 15.36 -16.24 9.73
N GLN A 1065 16.63 -15.81 9.80
CA GLN A 1065 17.48 -15.94 11.00
C GLN A 1065 17.55 -17.38 11.56
N GLY A 1066 17.60 -18.39 10.67
CA GLY A 1066 17.67 -19.80 11.05
C GLY A 1066 16.34 -20.40 11.54
N LYS A 1067 15.21 -19.70 11.41
CA LYS A 1067 13.86 -20.20 11.72
C LYS A 1067 12.96 -20.18 10.48
N SER A 1068 12.07 -21.16 10.41
CA SER A 1068 11.14 -21.34 9.28
C SER A 1068 10.06 -20.24 9.25
N SER A 1069 10.02 -19.43 8.20
CA SER A 1069 9.06 -18.30 8.05
C SER A 1069 7.62 -18.80 7.83
N PRO A 1070 6.58 -18.27 8.48
CA PRO A 1070 5.20 -18.80 8.38
C PRO A 1070 4.62 -18.82 6.96
N SER A 1071 3.63 -19.69 6.70
CA SER A 1071 2.81 -19.61 5.48
C SER A 1071 2.14 -18.25 5.39
N GLY A 1072 2.19 -17.62 4.21
CA GLY A 1072 1.69 -16.26 4.05
C GLY A 1072 2.29 -15.55 2.84
N ALA A 1073 1.83 -14.31 2.64
CA ALA A 1073 2.33 -13.43 1.59
C ALA A 1073 3.58 -12.66 2.07
N TYR A 1074 4.54 -12.59 1.17
CA TYR A 1074 5.81 -11.90 1.24
C TYR A 1074 5.94 -11.06 -0.03
N TYR A 1075 6.90 -10.15 -0.04
CA TYR A 1075 7.17 -9.28 -1.18
C TYR A 1075 8.65 -9.28 -1.45
N TYR A 1076 9.04 -9.38 -2.72
CA TYR A 1076 10.44 -9.28 -3.11
C TYR A 1076 10.71 -7.96 -3.82
N VAL A 1077 11.92 -7.46 -3.60
CA VAL A 1077 12.53 -6.41 -4.40
C VAL A 1077 13.80 -7.01 -4.97
N ILE A 1078 13.76 -7.25 -6.26
CA ILE A 1078 14.91 -7.58 -7.09
C ILE A 1078 15.48 -6.27 -7.61
N THR A 1079 16.78 -6.06 -7.46
CA THR A 1079 17.46 -4.91 -8.04
C THR A 1079 18.67 -5.41 -8.80
N CYS A 1080 18.71 -5.20 -10.12
CA CYS A 1080 19.83 -5.55 -10.99
C CYS A 1080 20.24 -4.32 -11.78
N ASP A 1081 21.53 -3.99 -11.77
CA ASP A 1081 22.09 -2.85 -12.51
C ASP A 1081 21.29 -1.53 -12.33
N GLY A 1082 20.83 -1.28 -11.09
CA GLY A 1082 20.07 -0.08 -10.72
C GLY A 1082 18.58 -0.08 -11.13
N LYS A 1083 18.15 -1.07 -11.90
CA LYS A 1083 16.76 -1.28 -12.28
C LYS A 1083 16.08 -2.22 -11.30
N LYS A 1084 14.81 -1.97 -11.00
CA LYS A 1084 14.07 -2.70 -9.97
C LYS A 1084 12.96 -3.54 -10.58
N LEU A 1085 12.86 -4.77 -10.12
CA LEU A 1085 11.71 -5.65 -10.31
C LEU A 1085 11.11 -5.94 -8.92
N THR A 1086 9.84 -5.63 -8.74
CA THR A 1086 9.13 -5.88 -7.49
C THR A 1086 7.99 -6.84 -7.72
N GLY A 1087 7.74 -7.74 -6.79
CA GLY A 1087 6.61 -8.65 -6.87
C GLY A 1087 6.24 -9.27 -5.54
N SER A 1088 5.18 -10.05 -5.54
CA SER A 1088 4.75 -10.83 -4.38
C SER A 1088 5.30 -12.24 -4.43
N LEU A 1089 5.52 -12.82 -3.24
CA LEU A 1089 5.94 -14.19 -3.03
C LEU A 1089 5.06 -14.84 -1.95
N GLN A 1090 4.58 -16.05 -2.16
CA GLN A 1090 3.78 -16.81 -1.21
C GLN A 1090 4.59 -17.99 -0.67
N ILE A 1091 4.66 -18.14 0.65
CA ILE A 1091 5.05 -19.41 1.28
C ILE A 1091 3.80 -20.24 1.53
N VAL A 1092 3.83 -21.49 1.08
CA VAL A 1092 2.79 -22.50 1.34
C VAL A 1092 3.44 -23.69 2.03
N ARG A 1093 3.11 -23.95 3.30
CA ARG A 1093 3.57 -25.14 4.04
C ARG A 1093 2.48 -26.16 4.24
#